data_AF-A0A250JF07-F1
#
_entry.id   AF-A0A250JF07-F1
#
_cell.length_a   1.000
_cell.length_b   1.000
_cell.length_c   1.000
_cell.angle_alpha   90.00
_cell.angle_beta   90.00
_cell.angle_gamma   90.00
#
_symmetry.space_group_name_H-M   'P 1'
#
loop_
_entity.id
_entity.type
_entity.pdbx_description
1 polymer ?
#
loop_
_entity_poly.entity_id
_entity_poly.type
_entity_poly.pdbx_seq_one_letter_code
_entity_poly.pdbx_strand_id
1 'polypeptide(L)'
;MRLSHWVKGLHALLLASCLVASTSVAGEELRRERVTLSAKAHARAKAPSPRVEDWKVGVLSLRVMDPGRLVVEAGDEVIAAGDLNWGEDERLRVDPIKGHPPTPLPRVVSRERGREEVEVDVPEGIGAGAMLTLSHEWAWHHQDTPVLERTWRLPPMEGIPPEWLEDELVELQREDTPENGEDGALALLSAQEASFPVQVDPARPELLWVPGYASREEIASRLFGDAAAASAFDIEPRAPPSSAKEGLQVCVRVRHPQALVPELLATMRRALEAQLEADVAWSRSQLSAASLDRVRAVALVERGLRWAQRSDILDGAGQSFFDQYLQALEPLRDESQRGHILGEAAEPLQKAIALRSKRFKASYSVTDGSPVLTPGSVVGRFYLADGSSVQVRALLLLTEETSLERAELRVRNLPRSTPRVIIPGKDGHWRGYSAEFNTTAGAPQPLKQPEGNAYWYYPGTLLIRPGDWRPGLPGTGDLAAPRRELLQTAIAAATSQKPQPLLALDHDVLSLLTPDERLGVFNTILGGSALTSDMREDAVHLLTRVLLSTPDLEFPSLERKLTSNGALEKLLISNAPDNKVLLGQAFTQKALASFPLTLDLLESLPTFHLGREGEKTYLLNVPYGLVSTVLVAPEAWEAQQGVHLGAEPALPGEAVGPSKRMALYFQPVQQEFKVRYFPSVDELPRSRALRPLDWVRVKVSGPQPRTHLMTAMELALLASTPDTSLIWSAISRITEMQMLYGAVSALARAPLLTGVPAMAAQGGTLAAIRGAAVRLFVGRISLVATLAVVDTYRDELSQTPEGRDFLAVHDAAMLVLAGRDIYKLATSGIGRELAHRGRLALSAAGSRASSGLRESVESVQALVKTLERMLAEGKAVATPDGLRFPLPGGAEAFKQAFFAIRGEMAAARALGGIRGAGLAAEEAEKTLEALKLLAAESQEMALAYGAVARRAAALPAEKAQAYLAAVEKMSAGTRSAAKPALAELLRGSGSRSLKDPLAFLQEAEWLVSHPELDAEAVVELARKARRDSVDLGWLRSTGLSLEYLNFMGRSEKTAWRLFRRAAAEPRNLKVQLQAREHLRGIAVEMLTERNAQNLFPGFRLTGRQVETKAGHIIDNVLTAMGGSRLQHGVEVKGWNDNRWRRALDSWLNRDAGRTLDEQQEALVKQLQHLIDQLADAANAPRGKPFLVVTDKLSGPTKEKLSDFLRTNARGTQVIEMEEAQILGTTKHLRAALNLPENLSGGAP
;
A
#
# COMPACT_ATOMS: atom_id res chain seq x y z
N MET A 1 -26.48 26.61 23.06
CA MET A 1 -25.23 26.20 23.74
C MET A 1 -24.12 26.11 22.70
N ARG A 2 -23.12 27.00 22.77
CA ARG A 2 -22.02 27.11 21.80
C ARG A 2 -20.88 26.18 22.23
N LEU A 3 -20.67 25.10 21.49
CA LEU A 3 -19.47 24.25 21.58
C LEU A 3 -18.23 25.08 21.18
N SER A 4 -17.19 25.02 22.00
CA SER A 4 -15.97 25.82 21.83
C SER A 4 -15.14 25.36 20.62
N HIS A 5 -14.37 26.29 20.06
CA HIS A 5 -13.43 26.07 18.96
C HIS A 5 -12.43 24.91 19.20
N TRP A 6 -12.24 24.51 20.46
CA TRP A 6 -11.41 23.38 20.88
C TRP A 6 -11.90 22.01 20.38
N VAL A 7 -13.22 21.80 20.29
CA VAL A 7 -13.80 20.51 19.86
C VAL A 7 -13.68 20.29 18.35
N LYS A 8 -13.67 21.37 17.57
CA LYS A 8 -13.42 21.35 16.12
C LYS A 8 -11.94 21.14 15.80
N GLY A 9 -11.03 21.74 16.59
CA GLY A 9 -9.59 21.49 16.48
C GLY A 9 -9.18 20.05 16.83
N LEU A 10 -9.86 19.41 17.78
CA LEU A 10 -9.61 18.01 18.16
C LEU A 10 -10.12 17.00 17.10
N HIS A 11 -11.20 17.32 16.39
CA HIS A 11 -11.71 16.50 15.27
C HIS A 11 -10.78 16.54 14.05
N ALA A 12 -10.18 17.69 13.75
CA ALA A 12 -9.17 17.81 12.69
C ALA A 12 -7.88 17.05 13.03
N LEU A 13 -7.53 16.96 14.31
CA LEU A 13 -6.40 16.20 14.85
C LEU A 13 -6.52 14.68 14.62
N LEU A 14 -7.75 14.14 14.66
CA LEU A 14 -8.08 12.73 14.42
C LEU A 14 -8.17 12.37 12.93
N LEU A 15 -8.51 13.32 12.05
CA LEU A 15 -8.57 13.10 10.60
C LEU A 15 -7.19 13.21 9.92
N ALA A 16 -6.32 14.10 10.40
CA ALA A 16 -4.96 14.29 9.85
C ALA A 16 -4.01 13.13 10.21
N SER A 17 -4.16 12.53 11.39
CA SER A 17 -3.32 11.43 11.87
C SER A 17 -3.60 10.09 11.15
N CYS A 18 -4.80 9.92 10.58
CA CYS A 18 -5.12 8.81 9.66
C CYS A 18 -4.51 8.99 8.25
N LEU A 19 -4.21 10.23 7.83
CA LEU A 19 -3.67 10.54 6.50
C LEU A 19 -2.13 10.39 6.40
N VAL A 20 -1.40 10.50 7.51
CA VAL A 20 0.07 10.34 7.52
C VAL A 20 0.52 8.88 7.65
N ALA A 21 -0.38 7.97 8.07
CA ALA A 21 -0.11 6.53 8.12
C ALA A 21 -0.49 5.78 6.82
N SER A 22 -1.11 6.42 5.83
CA SER A 22 -1.71 5.76 4.67
C SER A 22 -1.11 6.11 3.30
N THR A 23 0.00 6.84 3.22
CA THR A 23 0.71 7.06 1.93
C THR A 23 1.87 6.09 1.76
N SER A 24 1.55 4.82 1.52
CA SER A 24 2.42 3.82 0.85
C SER A 24 1.65 2.54 0.45
N VAL A 25 0.38 2.62 0.03
CA VAL A 25 -0.23 1.63 -0.87
C VAL A 25 -1.33 2.35 -1.64
N ALA A 26 -1.10 2.66 -2.92
CA ALA A 26 -2.16 3.04 -3.83
C ALA A 26 -2.93 1.78 -4.21
N GLY A 27 -4.19 1.67 -3.79
CA GLY A 27 -5.12 0.67 -4.31
C GLY A 27 -5.56 1.04 -5.72
N GLU A 28 -5.41 0.10 -6.66
CA GLU A 28 -6.14 0.11 -7.92
C GLU A 28 -7.62 -0.20 -7.64
N GLU A 29 -8.52 0.74 -7.96
CA GLU A 29 -9.93 0.44 -8.14
C GLU A 29 -10.12 -0.29 -9.49
N LEU A 30 -10.42 -1.59 -9.45
CA LEU A 30 -10.88 -2.37 -10.60
C LEU A 30 -12.28 -1.89 -11.02
N ARG A 31 -12.34 -1.18 -12.14
CA ARG A 31 -13.58 -0.90 -12.90
C ARG A 31 -14.10 -2.20 -13.52
N ARG A 32 -15.35 -2.58 -13.24
CA ARG A 32 -16.12 -3.57 -14.02
C ARG A 32 -16.62 -2.93 -15.33
N GLU A 33 -16.31 -3.48 -16.49
CA GLU A 33 -16.85 -3.05 -17.79
C GLU A 33 -17.99 -4.00 -18.22
N ARG A 34 -19.23 -3.49 -18.40
CA ARG A 34 -20.45 -4.27 -18.73
C ARG A 34 -20.80 -4.21 -20.22
N VAL A 35 -21.38 -5.28 -20.79
CA VAL A 35 -21.89 -5.28 -22.18
C VAL A 35 -23.06 -4.30 -22.30
N THR A 36 -22.92 -3.30 -23.15
CA THR A 36 -23.88 -2.20 -23.31
C THR A 36 -24.56 -2.28 -24.69
N LEU A 37 -25.88 -2.48 -24.71
CA LEU A 37 -26.72 -2.43 -25.91
C LEU A 37 -27.00 -0.97 -26.28
N SER A 38 -26.12 -0.37 -27.09
CA SER A 38 -26.32 0.97 -27.64
C SER A 38 -25.90 1.08 -29.10
N ALA A 39 -26.78 1.63 -29.94
CA ALA A 39 -26.53 1.88 -31.36
C ALA A 39 -25.33 2.83 -31.56
N LYS A 40 -25.19 3.86 -30.72
CA LYS A 40 -24.07 4.81 -30.76
C LYS A 40 -22.74 4.23 -30.28
N ALA A 41 -22.77 3.35 -29.27
CA ALA A 41 -21.56 2.68 -28.80
C ALA A 41 -21.09 1.62 -29.81
N HIS A 42 -22.02 0.94 -30.47
CA HIS A 42 -21.74 -0.09 -31.47
C HIS A 42 -21.03 0.45 -32.72
N ALA A 43 -21.37 1.67 -33.19
CA ALA A 43 -20.73 2.29 -34.35
C ALA A 43 -19.24 2.62 -34.18
N ARG A 44 -18.66 2.48 -32.96
CA ARG A 44 -17.23 2.64 -32.68
C ARG A 44 -16.60 1.26 -32.46
N ALA A 45 -15.84 0.77 -33.44
CA ALA A 45 -15.37 -0.61 -33.47
C ALA A 45 -14.39 -1.01 -32.32
N LYS A 46 -14.64 -2.23 -31.81
CA LYS A 46 -13.87 -3.09 -30.86
C LYS A 46 -13.79 -2.63 -29.40
N ALA A 47 -14.92 -2.76 -28.70
CA ALA A 47 -14.92 -2.96 -27.25
C ALA A 47 -14.36 -4.36 -26.90
N PRO A 48 -13.63 -4.51 -25.78
CA PRO A 48 -13.02 -5.78 -25.36
C PRO A 48 -14.06 -6.87 -25.08
N SER A 49 -13.67 -8.14 -25.25
CA SER A 49 -14.47 -9.31 -24.86
C SER A 49 -14.79 -9.27 -23.35
N PRO A 50 -15.98 -9.73 -22.91
CA PRO A 50 -16.27 -9.86 -21.49
C PRO A 50 -15.23 -10.79 -20.83
N ARG A 51 -14.75 -10.40 -19.64
CA ARG A 51 -13.78 -11.18 -18.86
C ARG A 51 -14.49 -12.34 -18.17
N VAL A 52 -13.75 -13.37 -17.75
CA VAL A 52 -14.27 -14.49 -16.95
C VAL A 52 -15.02 -13.99 -15.70
N GLU A 53 -14.61 -12.85 -15.17
CA GLU A 53 -15.20 -12.12 -14.04
C GLU A 53 -16.62 -11.58 -14.28
N ASP A 54 -17.06 -11.49 -15.54
CA ASP A 54 -18.39 -11.01 -15.95
C ASP A 54 -19.43 -12.15 -15.98
N TRP A 55 -19.00 -13.40 -15.82
CA TRP A 55 -19.83 -14.60 -15.74
C TRP A 55 -19.96 -15.05 -14.29
N LYS A 56 -21.04 -14.68 -13.62
CA LYS A 56 -21.31 -15.13 -12.25
C LYS A 56 -22.52 -16.05 -12.26
N VAL A 57 -22.32 -17.34 -12.01
CA VAL A 57 -23.40 -18.34 -11.81
C VAL A 57 -24.34 -18.48 -13.02
N GLY A 58 -23.81 -18.56 -14.24
CA GLY A 58 -24.62 -18.83 -15.44
C GLY A 58 -25.51 -17.66 -15.92
N VAL A 59 -25.33 -16.44 -15.40
CA VAL A 59 -26.15 -15.28 -15.77
C VAL A 59 -25.35 -14.25 -16.57
N LEU A 60 -25.90 -13.85 -17.72
CA LEU A 60 -25.37 -12.77 -18.57
C LEU A 60 -26.10 -11.45 -18.29
N SER A 61 -25.42 -10.48 -17.69
CA SER A 61 -25.98 -9.14 -17.43
C SER A 61 -25.70 -8.18 -18.60
N LEU A 62 -26.76 -7.60 -19.17
CA LEU A 62 -26.73 -6.65 -20.29
C LEU A 62 -27.30 -5.31 -19.85
N ARG A 63 -26.58 -4.23 -20.15
CA ARG A 63 -27.09 -2.86 -19.95
C ARG A 63 -27.79 -2.37 -21.20
N VAL A 64 -29.07 -1.99 -21.09
CA VAL A 64 -29.91 -1.62 -22.23
C VAL A 64 -30.01 -0.10 -22.29
N MET A 65 -29.42 0.51 -23.33
CA MET A 65 -29.47 1.96 -23.53
C MET A 65 -30.40 2.34 -24.68
N ASP A 66 -30.46 1.52 -25.72
CA ASP A 66 -31.33 1.72 -26.89
C ASP A 66 -32.26 0.50 -27.06
N PRO A 67 -33.57 0.71 -27.29
CA PRO A 67 -34.55 -0.36 -27.37
C PRO A 67 -34.39 -1.15 -28.68
N GLY A 68 -34.86 -2.38 -28.67
CA GLY A 68 -34.71 -3.28 -29.81
C GLY A 68 -35.05 -4.72 -29.47
N ARG A 69 -34.99 -5.58 -30.46
CA ARG A 69 -35.23 -7.00 -30.33
C ARG A 69 -33.94 -7.71 -29.95
N LEU A 70 -33.92 -8.31 -28.76
CA LEU A 70 -32.78 -9.10 -28.27
C LEU A 70 -33.05 -10.59 -28.49
N VAL A 71 -32.07 -11.29 -29.06
CA VAL A 71 -32.02 -12.74 -29.17
C VAL A 71 -30.65 -13.21 -28.68
N VAL A 72 -30.64 -14.22 -27.81
CA VAL A 72 -29.43 -14.86 -27.31
C VAL A 72 -29.53 -16.35 -27.59
N GLU A 73 -28.53 -16.88 -28.28
CA GLU A 73 -28.46 -18.26 -28.78
C GLU A 73 -27.19 -18.94 -28.26
N ALA A 74 -27.23 -20.24 -27.97
CA ALA A 74 -26.03 -21.07 -27.90
C ALA A 74 -26.08 -22.14 -28.98
N GLY A 75 -25.14 -22.10 -29.90
CA GLY A 75 -25.22 -22.89 -31.13
C GLY A 75 -26.50 -22.54 -31.92
N ASP A 76 -27.32 -23.54 -32.20
CA ASP A 76 -28.60 -23.40 -32.93
C ASP A 76 -29.83 -23.26 -32.01
N GLU A 77 -29.64 -23.21 -30.68
CA GLU A 77 -30.72 -23.13 -29.69
C GLU A 77 -30.88 -21.69 -29.13
N VAL A 78 -32.11 -21.16 -29.19
CA VAL A 78 -32.45 -19.84 -28.63
C VAL A 78 -32.66 -19.94 -27.13
N ILE A 79 -31.78 -19.31 -26.35
CA ILE A 79 -31.81 -19.31 -24.88
C ILE A 79 -32.77 -18.27 -24.35
N ALA A 80 -32.77 -17.07 -24.95
CA ALA A 80 -33.69 -16.01 -24.58
C ALA A 80 -33.97 -15.11 -25.77
N ALA A 81 -35.24 -14.72 -25.92
CA ALA A 81 -35.65 -13.79 -26.97
C ALA A 81 -36.76 -12.88 -26.46
N GLY A 82 -36.63 -11.57 -26.64
CA GLY A 82 -37.64 -10.61 -26.23
C GLY A 82 -37.47 -9.24 -26.87
N ASP A 83 -38.59 -8.53 -27.05
CA ASP A 83 -38.59 -7.14 -27.47
C ASP A 83 -38.33 -6.25 -26.26
N LEU A 84 -37.17 -5.60 -26.23
CA LEU A 84 -36.77 -4.64 -25.21
C LEU A 84 -37.33 -3.27 -25.61
N ASN A 85 -38.47 -2.92 -25.04
CA ASN A 85 -39.19 -1.68 -25.31
C ASN A 85 -39.15 -0.73 -24.11
N TRP A 86 -39.31 0.56 -24.38
CA TRP A 86 -39.65 1.51 -23.33
C TRP A 86 -41.16 1.50 -23.12
N GLY A 87 -41.60 1.20 -21.88
CA GLY A 87 -43.00 1.34 -21.49
C GLY A 87 -43.46 2.81 -21.52
N GLU A 88 -44.76 3.04 -21.36
CA GLU A 88 -45.34 4.39 -21.28
C GLU A 88 -44.76 5.22 -20.10
N ASP A 89 -44.19 4.56 -19.10
CA ASP A 89 -43.50 5.15 -17.96
C ASP A 89 -41.99 5.42 -18.20
N GLU A 90 -41.54 5.29 -19.44
CA GLU A 90 -40.14 5.38 -19.87
C GLU A 90 -39.20 4.39 -19.15
N ARG A 91 -39.74 3.28 -18.62
CA ARG A 91 -38.94 2.21 -18.01
C ARG A 91 -38.83 1.02 -18.94
N LEU A 92 -37.73 0.28 -18.81
CA LEU A 92 -37.48 -0.89 -19.63
C LEU A 92 -38.53 -1.97 -19.38
N ARG A 93 -39.18 -2.41 -20.46
CA ARG A 93 -40.13 -3.51 -20.51
C ARG A 93 -39.66 -4.54 -21.52
N VAL A 94 -39.87 -5.80 -21.20
CA VAL A 94 -39.56 -6.94 -22.06
C VAL A 94 -40.87 -7.58 -22.48
N ASP A 95 -41.15 -7.55 -23.78
CA ASP A 95 -42.36 -8.14 -24.36
C ASP A 95 -42.00 -9.41 -25.16
N PRO A 96 -42.86 -10.44 -25.14
CA PRO A 96 -42.64 -11.66 -25.91
C PRO A 96 -42.81 -11.42 -27.41
N ILE A 97 -41.89 -11.99 -28.20
CA ILE A 97 -41.91 -11.89 -29.66
C ILE A 97 -42.96 -12.86 -30.23
N LYS A 98 -43.85 -12.37 -31.10
CA LYS A 98 -44.83 -13.22 -31.80
C LYS A 98 -44.11 -14.07 -32.86
N GLY A 99 -44.15 -15.39 -32.70
CA GLY A 99 -43.65 -16.36 -33.69
C GLY A 99 -42.44 -17.20 -33.25
N HIS A 100 -42.02 -17.15 -31.98
CA HIS A 100 -41.06 -18.09 -31.40
C HIS A 100 -41.77 -19.00 -30.37
N PRO A 101 -41.36 -20.28 -30.22
CA PRO A 101 -41.86 -21.17 -29.17
C PRO A 101 -41.55 -20.60 -27.77
N PRO A 102 -42.11 -21.12 -26.65
CA PRO A 102 -42.04 -20.45 -25.36
C PRO A 102 -40.61 -20.50 -24.78
N THR A 103 -39.76 -19.58 -25.22
CA THR A 103 -38.40 -19.39 -24.71
C THR A 103 -38.40 -18.37 -23.55
N PRO A 104 -37.45 -18.51 -22.60
CA PRO A 104 -37.30 -17.57 -21.48
C PRO A 104 -37.14 -16.12 -21.94
N LEU A 105 -37.86 -15.19 -21.30
CA LEU A 105 -37.67 -13.75 -21.52
C LEU A 105 -36.46 -13.24 -20.72
N PRO A 106 -35.65 -12.32 -21.26
CA PRO A 106 -34.65 -11.60 -20.49
C PRO A 106 -35.27 -10.96 -19.23
N ARG A 107 -34.68 -11.22 -18.06
CA ARG A 107 -35.19 -10.76 -16.77
C ARG A 107 -34.71 -9.35 -16.50
N VAL A 108 -35.62 -8.40 -16.27
CA VAL A 108 -35.23 -7.04 -15.88
C VAL A 108 -34.79 -7.01 -14.42
N VAL A 109 -33.53 -6.65 -14.17
CA VAL A 109 -32.91 -6.62 -12.84
C VAL A 109 -32.75 -5.19 -12.31
N SER A 110 -32.60 -4.24 -13.23
CA SER A 110 -32.68 -2.82 -12.90
C SER A 110 -33.62 -2.12 -13.87
N ARG A 111 -34.58 -1.38 -13.29
CA ARG A 111 -35.46 -0.44 -14.00
C ARG A 111 -35.06 1.02 -13.75
N GLU A 112 -33.88 1.24 -13.16
CA GLU A 112 -33.38 2.60 -12.86
C GLU A 112 -32.99 3.31 -14.16
N ARG A 113 -33.48 4.55 -14.32
CA ARG A 113 -33.31 5.31 -15.55
C ARG A 113 -31.84 5.58 -15.87
N GLY A 114 -31.36 5.15 -17.03
CA GLY A 114 -29.96 5.21 -17.44
C GLY A 114 -29.07 4.11 -16.85
N ARG A 115 -29.63 3.16 -16.09
CA ARG A 115 -28.97 1.96 -15.54
C ARG A 115 -29.86 0.73 -15.73
N GLU A 116 -30.64 0.71 -16.81
CA GLU A 116 -31.56 -0.38 -17.09
C GLU A 116 -30.77 -1.62 -17.50
N GLU A 117 -31.03 -2.71 -16.79
CA GLU A 117 -30.27 -3.94 -16.91
C GLU A 117 -31.22 -5.12 -17.03
N VAL A 118 -30.89 -5.98 -18.00
CA VAL A 118 -31.53 -7.27 -18.17
C VAL A 118 -30.51 -8.36 -17.96
N GLU A 119 -30.94 -9.44 -17.34
CA GLU A 119 -30.17 -10.65 -17.14
C GLU A 119 -30.78 -11.76 -17.98
N VAL A 120 -29.91 -12.51 -18.67
CA VAL A 120 -30.28 -13.72 -19.39
C VAL A 120 -29.66 -14.89 -18.64
N ASP A 121 -30.52 -15.76 -18.12
CA ASP A 121 -30.10 -17.02 -17.52
C ASP A 121 -29.65 -17.97 -18.64
N VAL A 122 -28.41 -18.43 -18.57
CA VAL A 122 -27.85 -19.44 -19.46
C VAL A 122 -28.04 -20.80 -18.77
N PRO A 123 -28.88 -21.71 -19.31
CA PRO A 123 -29.16 -23.00 -18.71
C PRO A 123 -27.88 -23.80 -18.41
N GLU A 124 -27.84 -24.46 -17.25
CA GLU A 124 -26.70 -25.26 -16.78
C GLU A 124 -26.31 -26.42 -17.72
N GLY A 125 -27.18 -26.80 -18.67
CA GLY A 125 -26.92 -27.85 -19.68
C GLY A 125 -26.16 -27.39 -20.93
N ILE A 126 -25.90 -26.09 -21.10
CA ILE A 126 -25.14 -25.55 -22.25
C ILE A 126 -23.64 -25.72 -21.95
N GLY A 127 -23.06 -26.80 -22.46
CA GLY A 127 -21.72 -27.28 -22.10
C GLY A 127 -20.58 -26.26 -22.20
N ALA A 128 -19.54 -26.46 -21.38
CA ALA A 128 -18.33 -25.64 -21.37
C ALA A 128 -17.69 -25.58 -22.77
N GLY A 129 -17.42 -24.37 -23.27
CA GLY A 129 -16.90 -24.15 -24.62
C GLY A 129 -17.96 -23.95 -25.71
N ALA A 130 -19.26 -24.10 -25.40
CA ALA A 130 -20.35 -23.76 -26.31
C ALA A 130 -20.30 -22.28 -26.72
N MET A 131 -20.65 -22.01 -27.97
CA MET A 131 -20.55 -20.69 -28.57
C MET A 131 -21.89 -19.96 -28.40
N LEU A 132 -21.87 -18.91 -27.60
CA LEU A 132 -23.04 -18.09 -27.28
C LEU A 132 -23.03 -16.84 -28.18
N THR A 133 -24.10 -16.65 -28.93
CA THR A 133 -24.31 -15.55 -29.87
C THR A 133 -25.42 -14.66 -29.35
N LEU A 134 -25.13 -13.37 -29.18
CA LEU A 134 -26.09 -12.33 -28.88
C LEU A 134 -26.34 -11.50 -30.14
N SER A 135 -27.60 -11.37 -30.51
CA SER A 135 -28.09 -10.59 -31.64
C SER A 135 -29.10 -9.56 -31.13
N HIS A 136 -28.87 -8.27 -31.42
CA HIS A 136 -29.77 -7.19 -31.03
C HIS A 136 -30.12 -6.30 -32.22
N GLU A 137 -31.36 -6.40 -32.69
CA GLU A 137 -31.91 -5.58 -33.78
C GLU A 137 -32.52 -4.30 -33.19
N TRP A 138 -32.11 -3.13 -33.67
CA TRP A 138 -32.56 -1.88 -33.09
C TRP A 138 -34.02 -1.55 -33.45
N ALA A 139 -34.73 -0.87 -32.54
CA ALA A 139 -36.10 -0.42 -32.78
C ALA A 139 -36.18 0.62 -33.92
N TRP A 140 -37.41 0.95 -34.37
CA TRP A 140 -37.72 1.77 -35.56
C TRP A 140 -36.95 3.09 -35.70
N HIS A 141 -36.57 3.73 -34.59
CA HIS A 141 -35.77 4.96 -34.58
C HIS A 141 -34.31 4.78 -35.03
N HIS A 142 -33.84 3.54 -35.16
CA HIS A 142 -32.47 3.16 -35.51
C HIS A 142 -32.43 2.08 -36.61
N GLN A 143 -33.48 1.95 -37.42
CA GLN A 143 -33.63 0.91 -38.47
C GLN A 143 -32.47 0.84 -39.47
N ASP A 144 -31.78 1.95 -39.75
CA ASP A 144 -30.62 1.97 -40.66
C ASP A 144 -29.30 1.53 -39.99
N THR A 145 -29.32 1.17 -38.70
CA THR A 145 -28.15 0.74 -37.93
C THR A 145 -28.01 -0.79 -38.03
N PRO A 146 -26.82 -1.32 -38.36
CA PRO A 146 -26.62 -2.76 -38.43
C PRO A 146 -26.90 -3.43 -37.09
N VAL A 147 -27.45 -4.65 -37.15
CA VAL A 147 -27.72 -5.51 -36.00
C VAL A 147 -26.44 -5.70 -35.19
N LEU A 148 -26.53 -5.55 -33.87
CA LEU A 148 -25.42 -5.85 -32.98
C LEU A 148 -25.34 -7.38 -32.83
N GLU A 149 -24.33 -7.97 -33.45
CA GLU A 149 -24.02 -9.38 -33.30
C GLU A 149 -22.71 -9.55 -32.51
N ARG A 150 -22.73 -10.43 -31.50
CA ARG A 150 -21.59 -10.73 -30.64
C ARG A 150 -21.55 -12.20 -30.32
N THR A 151 -20.40 -12.82 -30.53
CA THR A 151 -20.21 -14.26 -30.28
C THR A 151 -19.02 -14.47 -29.36
N TRP A 152 -19.19 -15.34 -28.36
CA TRP A 152 -18.12 -15.73 -27.45
C TRP A 152 -18.28 -17.19 -27.01
N ARG A 153 -17.17 -17.84 -26.62
CA ARG A 153 -17.23 -19.18 -26.01
C ARG A 153 -17.45 -19.06 -24.51
N LEU A 154 -18.36 -19.85 -23.95
CA LEU A 154 -18.62 -19.90 -22.51
C LEU A 154 -17.41 -20.49 -21.76
N PRO A 155 -16.92 -19.85 -20.68
CA PRO A 155 -15.88 -20.42 -19.82
C PRO A 155 -16.43 -21.64 -19.07
N PRO A 156 -15.59 -22.62 -18.70
CA PRO A 156 -16.03 -23.75 -17.88
C PRO A 156 -16.51 -23.23 -16.52
N MET A 157 -17.79 -23.43 -16.18
CA MET A 157 -18.32 -23.08 -14.86
C MET A 157 -17.79 -24.09 -13.84
N GLU A 158 -17.00 -23.62 -12.86
CA GLU A 158 -16.55 -24.43 -11.73
C GLU A 158 -17.76 -24.89 -10.91
N GLY A 159 -18.06 -26.20 -10.95
CA GLY A 159 -19.05 -26.80 -10.07
C GLY A 159 -19.74 -28.05 -10.58
N ILE A 160 -19.05 -28.98 -11.27
CA ILE A 160 -19.33 -30.43 -11.35
C ILE A 160 -18.08 -31.08 -11.96
N PRO A 161 -17.59 -32.24 -11.45
CA PRO A 161 -16.52 -32.98 -12.11
C PRO A 161 -17.07 -33.62 -13.40
N PRO A 162 -16.33 -33.61 -14.51
CA PRO A 162 -16.62 -34.59 -15.54
C PRO A 162 -15.33 -35.25 -16.02
N GLU A 163 -15.06 -36.41 -15.44
CA GLU A 163 -14.98 -37.56 -16.32
C GLU A 163 -16.30 -37.64 -17.10
N TRP A 164 -16.18 -37.67 -18.44
CA TRP A 164 -17.21 -37.93 -19.45
C TRP A 164 -17.97 -36.70 -19.96
N LEU A 165 -17.41 -36.08 -20.99
CA LEU A 165 -17.85 -36.35 -22.37
C LEU A 165 -16.80 -35.76 -23.32
N GLU A 166 -15.91 -36.63 -23.80
CA GLU A 166 -15.29 -36.42 -25.10
C GLU A 166 -16.40 -36.44 -26.17
N ASP A 167 -16.20 -35.56 -27.14
CA ASP A 167 -16.86 -35.35 -28.44
C ASP A 167 -17.77 -36.47 -28.96
N GLU A 168 -18.83 -36.10 -29.69
CA GLU A 168 -18.94 -36.63 -31.06
C GLU A 168 -19.84 -35.83 -32.01
N LEU A 169 -19.23 -35.49 -33.15
CA LEU A 169 -19.88 -35.17 -34.42
C LEU A 169 -20.59 -36.43 -34.95
N VAL A 170 -21.86 -36.26 -35.32
CA VAL A 170 -22.65 -36.98 -36.36
C VAL A 170 -22.16 -38.38 -36.79
N GLU A 171 -22.99 -39.35 -36.41
CA GLU A 171 -23.43 -40.54 -37.16
C GLU A 171 -22.53 -41.12 -38.27
N LEU A 172 -22.05 -42.34 -38.02
CA LEU A 172 -22.01 -43.37 -39.06
C LEU A 172 -22.57 -44.68 -38.49
N GLN A 173 -23.74 -45.05 -39.02
CA GLN A 173 -24.50 -46.27 -38.77
C GLN A 173 -23.62 -47.53 -38.60
N ARG A 174 -23.89 -48.30 -37.54
CA ARG A 174 -24.14 -49.75 -37.67
C ARG A 174 -24.72 -50.36 -36.39
N GLU A 175 -25.81 -51.08 -36.58
CA GLU A 175 -26.47 -51.97 -35.63
C GLU A 175 -25.50 -52.97 -35.00
N ASP A 176 -25.61 -53.22 -33.70
CA ASP A 176 -25.98 -54.53 -33.12
C ASP A 176 -25.71 -54.54 -31.60
N THR A 177 -26.77 -54.75 -30.81
CA THR A 177 -26.74 -55.22 -29.41
C THR A 177 -26.14 -56.65 -29.35
N PRO A 178 -25.54 -57.15 -28.24
CA PRO A 178 -26.18 -57.17 -26.91
C PRO A 178 -25.27 -57.09 -25.65
N GLU A 179 -25.92 -56.65 -24.56
CA GLU A 179 -25.93 -57.14 -23.16
C GLU A 179 -24.66 -57.59 -22.40
N ASN A 180 -24.70 -57.22 -21.10
CA ASN A 180 -23.92 -57.70 -19.94
C ASN A 180 -22.51 -57.11 -19.80
N GLY A 181 -22.02 -56.66 -18.65
CA GLY A 181 -22.48 -56.68 -17.27
C GLY A 181 -21.25 -56.32 -16.41
N GLU A 182 -21.43 -55.43 -15.43
CA GLU A 182 -20.65 -55.26 -14.19
C GLU A 182 -19.10 -55.07 -14.18
N ASP A 183 -18.37 -55.06 -15.30
CA ASP A 183 -16.90 -54.86 -15.28
C ASP A 183 -16.40 -53.41 -15.52
N GLY A 184 -17.30 -52.43 -15.69
CA GLY A 184 -16.94 -51.06 -16.09
C GLY A 184 -16.38 -50.14 -14.99
N ALA A 185 -16.60 -50.45 -13.71
CA ALA A 185 -16.24 -49.55 -12.61
C ALA A 185 -14.74 -49.58 -12.24
N LEU A 186 -14.01 -50.65 -12.60
CA LEU A 186 -12.58 -50.78 -12.33
C LEU A 186 -11.69 -50.23 -13.45
N ALA A 187 -12.21 -50.10 -14.67
CA ALA A 187 -11.48 -49.54 -15.81
C ALA A 187 -11.40 -48.00 -15.77
N LEU A 188 -12.41 -47.34 -15.20
CA LEU A 188 -12.51 -45.88 -15.12
C LEU A 188 -11.47 -45.23 -14.21
N LEU A 189 -11.15 -45.86 -13.07
CA LEU A 189 -10.13 -45.36 -12.15
C LEU A 189 -8.71 -45.40 -12.71
N SER A 190 -8.49 -46.10 -13.83
CA SER A 190 -7.16 -46.24 -14.45
C SER A 190 -6.86 -45.15 -15.51
N ALA A 191 -7.86 -44.39 -15.95
CA ALA A 191 -7.71 -43.40 -17.04
C ALA A 191 -7.46 -41.95 -16.55
N GLN A 192 -7.94 -41.59 -15.34
CA GLN A 192 -7.75 -40.24 -14.78
C GLN A 192 -6.33 -39.94 -14.25
N GLU A 193 -5.43 -40.94 -14.18
CA GLU A 193 -4.02 -40.75 -13.82
C GLU A 193 -3.16 -40.10 -14.95
N ALA A 194 -3.74 -39.77 -16.11
CA ALA A 194 -2.96 -39.49 -17.33
C ALA A 194 -2.50 -38.04 -17.58
N SER A 195 -2.80 -37.02 -16.76
CA SER A 195 -2.17 -35.71 -16.97
C SER A 195 -1.76 -34.98 -15.69
N PHE A 196 -0.55 -35.28 -15.22
CA PHE A 196 0.19 -34.40 -14.31
C PHE A 196 0.98 -33.38 -15.16
N PRO A 197 0.49 -32.14 -15.33
CA PRO A 197 1.19 -31.15 -16.15
C PRO A 197 2.47 -30.68 -15.44
N VAL A 198 3.58 -30.69 -16.16
CA VAL A 198 4.85 -30.09 -15.72
C VAL A 198 5.26 -29.06 -16.76
N GLN A 199 5.62 -27.86 -16.32
CA GLN A 199 6.09 -26.79 -17.21
C GLN A 199 7.49 -26.33 -16.82
N VAL A 200 8.39 -26.24 -17.79
CA VAL A 200 9.71 -25.62 -17.59
C VAL A 200 9.56 -24.11 -17.45
N ASP A 201 10.19 -23.49 -16.45
CA ASP A 201 10.16 -22.03 -16.29
C ASP A 201 10.89 -21.36 -17.46
N PRO A 202 10.22 -20.44 -18.20
CA PRO A 202 10.79 -19.85 -19.41
C PRO A 202 11.98 -18.90 -19.12
N ALA A 203 12.01 -18.28 -17.95
CA ALA A 203 13.11 -17.38 -17.55
C ALA A 203 14.27 -18.17 -16.93
N ARG A 204 13.96 -19.31 -16.29
CA ARG A 204 14.92 -20.16 -15.58
C ARG A 204 14.66 -21.63 -15.90
N PRO A 205 15.10 -22.13 -17.07
CA PRO A 205 14.78 -23.48 -17.51
C PRO A 205 15.19 -24.60 -16.55
N GLU A 206 16.11 -24.33 -15.62
CA GLU A 206 16.46 -25.25 -14.53
C GLU A 206 15.37 -25.45 -13.46
N LEU A 207 14.28 -24.68 -13.50
CA LEU A 207 13.13 -24.75 -12.59
C LEU A 207 11.91 -25.31 -13.32
N LEU A 208 11.10 -26.10 -12.60
CA LEU A 208 9.87 -26.70 -13.11
C LEU A 208 8.67 -26.24 -12.28
N TRP A 209 7.56 -25.98 -12.93
CA TRP A 209 6.27 -25.66 -12.34
C TRP A 209 5.40 -26.90 -12.34
N VAL A 210 4.89 -27.25 -11.16
CA VAL A 210 4.05 -28.43 -10.91
C VAL A 210 2.75 -28.02 -10.20
N PRO A 211 1.71 -28.88 -10.22
CA PRO A 211 0.43 -28.54 -9.63
C PRO A 211 0.51 -28.29 -8.12
N GLY A 212 -0.26 -27.33 -7.63
CA GLY A 212 -0.24 -26.93 -6.21
C GLY A 212 -0.79 -27.98 -5.24
N TYR A 213 -1.66 -28.86 -5.74
CA TYR A 213 -2.29 -29.94 -4.97
C TYR A 213 -1.47 -31.23 -4.94
N ALA A 214 -0.41 -31.32 -5.75
CA ALA A 214 0.35 -32.54 -5.93
C ALA A 214 1.16 -32.92 -4.69
N SER A 215 1.09 -34.19 -4.29
CA SER A 215 1.96 -34.75 -3.26
C SER A 215 3.42 -34.79 -3.73
N ARG A 216 4.38 -34.90 -2.79
CA ARG A 216 5.80 -34.97 -3.19
C ARG A 216 6.11 -36.24 -3.96
N GLU A 217 5.43 -37.32 -3.63
CA GLU A 217 5.50 -38.64 -4.26
C GLU A 217 4.94 -38.61 -5.68
N GLU A 218 3.82 -37.91 -5.90
CA GLU A 218 3.28 -37.67 -7.26
C GLU A 218 4.23 -36.81 -8.10
N ILE A 219 4.77 -35.72 -7.52
CA ILE A 219 5.79 -34.90 -8.20
C ILE A 219 6.99 -35.77 -8.57
N ALA A 220 7.49 -36.60 -7.65
CA ALA A 220 8.65 -37.46 -7.90
C ALA A 220 8.38 -38.51 -8.98
N SER A 221 7.23 -39.18 -8.91
CA SER A 221 6.79 -40.13 -9.92
C SER A 221 6.77 -39.49 -11.30
N ARG A 222 6.29 -38.25 -11.40
CA ARG A 222 6.24 -37.56 -12.68
C ARG A 222 7.59 -37.07 -13.18
N LEU A 223 8.43 -36.53 -12.30
CA LEU A 223 9.72 -35.96 -12.67
C LEU A 223 10.78 -37.02 -12.97
N PHE A 224 10.78 -38.13 -12.22
CA PHE A 224 11.84 -39.15 -12.24
C PHE A 224 11.35 -40.54 -12.65
N GLY A 225 10.03 -40.77 -12.73
CA GLY A 225 9.45 -42.10 -12.92
C GLY A 225 9.42 -42.95 -11.65
N ASP A 226 9.72 -42.37 -10.47
CA ASP A 226 9.83 -43.09 -9.20
C ASP A 226 9.30 -42.22 -8.03
N ALA A 227 8.25 -42.70 -7.36
CA ALA A 227 7.67 -42.06 -6.17
C ALA A 227 8.67 -41.96 -5.01
N ALA A 228 9.60 -42.91 -4.90
CA ALA A 228 10.63 -42.92 -3.86
C ALA A 228 11.65 -41.78 -4.03
N ALA A 229 11.70 -41.15 -5.21
CA ALA A 229 12.55 -39.99 -5.49
C ALA A 229 11.98 -38.66 -4.95
N ALA A 230 11.03 -38.69 -4.00
CA ALA A 230 10.47 -37.52 -3.32
C ALA A 230 11.52 -36.61 -2.66
N SER A 231 12.76 -37.08 -2.47
CA SER A 231 13.88 -36.30 -1.94
C SER A 231 14.77 -35.64 -3.01
N ALA A 232 14.58 -35.96 -4.30
CA ALA A 232 15.45 -35.55 -5.42
C ALA A 232 15.17 -34.12 -5.95
N PHE A 233 14.22 -33.40 -5.37
CA PHE A 233 13.89 -32.02 -5.71
C PHE A 233 13.56 -31.18 -4.47
N ASP A 234 13.75 -29.87 -4.59
CA ASP A 234 13.44 -28.87 -3.58
C ASP A 234 12.33 -27.94 -4.05
N ILE A 235 11.45 -27.50 -3.14
CA ILE A 235 10.42 -26.51 -3.44
C ILE A 235 11.04 -25.12 -3.31
N GLU A 236 10.90 -24.32 -4.36
CA GLU A 236 11.41 -22.95 -4.42
C GLU A 236 10.27 -21.96 -4.18
N PRO A 237 10.35 -21.10 -3.14
CA PRO A 237 9.32 -20.09 -2.87
C PRO A 237 9.42 -18.98 -3.94
N ARG A 238 8.64 -19.13 -5.01
CA ARG A 238 8.59 -18.24 -6.17
C ARG A 238 7.15 -18.09 -6.63
N ALA A 239 6.78 -16.88 -7.07
CA ALA A 239 5.48 -16.66 -7.70
C ALA A 239 5.45 -17.25 -9.12
N PRO A 240 4.35 -17.92 -9.53
CA PRO A 240 4.21 -18.45 -10.88
C PRO A 240 4.34 -17.31 -11.91
N PRO A 241 5.07 -17.52 -13.03
CA PRO A 241 5.12 -16.55 -14.10
C PRO A 241 3.73 -16.36 -14.70
N SER A 242 3.46 -15.20 -15.30
CA SER A 242 2.19 -14.93 -15.99
C SER A 242 1.88 -15.91 -17.13
N SER A 243 2.88 -16.65 -17.59
CA SER A 243 2.78 -17.70 -18.61
C SER A 243 2.62 -19.11 -18.05
N ALA A 244 2.48 -19.29 -16.72
CA ALA A 244 2.25 -20.59 -16.12
C ALA A 244 0.86 -21.10 -16.52
N LYS A 245 0.77 -22.38 -16.92
CA LYS A 245 -0.54 -23.03 -17.12
C LYS A 245 -1.33 -23.02 -15.82
N GLU A 246 -2.65 -22.86 -15.94
CA GLU A 246 -3.58 -22.86 -14.82
C GLU A 246 -3.40 -24.12 -13.96
N GLY A 247 -3.41 -23.97 -12.63
CA GLY A 247 -3.15 -25.04 -11.67
C GLY A 247 -1.67 -25.26 -11.27
N LEU A 248 -0.71 -24.75 -12.04
CA LEU A 248 0.72 -24.85 -11.71
C LEU A 248 1.14 -23.75 -10.72
N GLN A 249 1.14 -24.07 -9.43
CA GLN A 249 1.38 -23.10 -8.35
C GLN A 249 2.69 -23.33 -7.59
N VAL A 250 3.31 -24.52 -7.73
CA VAL A 250 4.52 -24.89 -6.97
C VAL A 250 5.72 -24.91 -7.91
N CYS A 251 6.76 -24.15 -7.57
CA CYS A 251 8.03 -24.19 -8.27
C CYS A 251 8.94 -25.24 -7.62
N VAL A 252 9.54 -26.11 -8.42
CA VAL A 252 10.49 -27.12 -7.95
C VAL A 252 11.83 -26.99 -8.68
N ARG A 253 12.92 -27.17 -7.92
CA ARG A 253 14.27 -27.31 -8.44
C ARG A 253 14.72 -28.74 -8.29
N VAL A 254 15.11 -29.36 -9.40
CA VAL A 254 15.66 -30.72 -9.41
C VAL A 254 17.13 -30.69 -9.00
N ARG A 255 17.52 -31.54 -8.04
CA ARG A 255 18.91 -31.60 -7.53
C ARG A 255 19.89 -32.16 -8.57
N HIS A 256 19.43 -33.12 -9.37
CA HIS A 256 20.19 -33.75 -10.44
C HIS A 256 19.39 -33.73 -11.74
N PRO A 257 19.47 -32.66 -12.56
CA PRO A 257 18.63 -32.52 -13.74
C PRO A 257 18.76 -33.67 -14.76
N GLN A 258 19.90 -34.37 -14.79
CA GLN A 258 20.09 -35.55 -15.64
C GLN A 258 19.25 -36.76 -15.22
N ALA A 259 18.73 -36.79 -13.99
CA ALA A 259 17.86 -37.85 -13.50
C ALA A 259 16.39 -37.66 -13.94
N LEU A 260 16.05 -36.52 -14.54
CA LEU A 260 14.72 -36.28 -15.09
C LEU A 260 14.38 -37.32 -16.16
N VAL A 261 13.09 -37.64 -16.26
CA VAL A 261 12.58 -38.45 -17.38
C VAL A 261 12.99 -37.82 -18.73
N PRO A 262 13.35 -38.63 -19.75
CA PRO A 262 13.98 -38.14 -20.98
C PRO A 262 13.23 -37.00 -21.68
N GLU A 263 11.91 -37.03 -21.68
CA GLU A 263 11.03 -36.02 -22.31
C GLU A 263 11.14 -34.64 -21.64
N LEU A 264 11.15 -34.61 -20.31
CA LEU A 264 11.30 -33.37 -19.53
C LEU A 264 12.72 -32.84 -19.65
N LEU A 265 13.74 -33.71 -19.61
CA LEU A 265 15.13 -33.34 -19.83
C LEU A 265 15.34 -32.73 -21.22
N ALA A 266 14.75 -33.31 -22.27
CA ALA A 266 14.81 -32.76 -23.62
C ALA A 266 14.11 -31.40 -23.74
N THR A 267 12.98 -31.21 -23.05
CA THR A 267 12.26 -29.94 -23.03
C THR A 267 13.05 -28.85 -22.29
N MET A 268 13.66 -29.19 -21.16
CA MET A 268 14.58 -28.29 -20.45
C MET A 268 15.78 -27.91 -21.32
N ARG A 269 16.42 -28.88 -22.01
CA ARG A 269 17.55 -28.60 -22.91
C ARG A 269 17.18 -27.65 -24.05
N ARG A 270 16.03 -27.85 -24.71
CA ARG A 270 15.55 -26.92 -25.76
C ARG A 270 15.31 -25.51 -25.24
N ALA A 271 14.75 -25.38 -24.04
CA ALA A 271 14.57 -24.06 -23.40
C ALA A 271 15.91 -23.40 -23.05
N LEU A 272 16.90 -24.18 -22.61
CA LEU A 272 18.27 -23.69 -22.38
C LEU A 272 18.96 -23.25 -23.68
N GLU A 273 18.81 -23.99 -24.78
CA GLU A 273 19.36 -23.62 -26.09
C GLU A 273 18.80 -22.29 -26.59
N ALA A 274 17.46 -22.12 -26.54
CA ALA A 274 16.81 -20.87 -26.93
C ALA A 274 17.27 -19.69 -26.05
N GLN A 275 17.43 -19.91 -24.74
CA GLN A 275 17.92 -18.86 -23.85
C GLN A 275 19.40 -18.55 -24.10
N LEU A 276 20.22 -19.56 -24.43
CA LEU A 276 21.64 -19.38 -24.75
C LEU A 276 21.80 -18.48 -25.97
N GLU A 277 21.03 -18.72 -27.03
CA GLU A 277 21.07 -17.90 -28.24
C GLU A 277 20.75 -16.42 -27.94
N ALA A 278 19.66 -16.18 -27.19
CA ALA A 278 19.25 -14.84 -26.79
C ALA A 278 20.30 -14.11 -25.92
N ASP A 279 20.86 -14.80 -24.92
CA ASP A 279 21.87 -14.23 -24.04
C ASP A 279 23.21 -14.00 -24.75
N VAL A 280 23.60 -14.88 -25.68
CA VAL A 280 24.81 -14.68 -26.51
C VAL A 280 24.64 -13.46 -27.40
N ALA A 281 23.50 -13.31 -28.08
CA ALA A 281 23.21 -12.16 -28.92
C ALA A 281 23.28 -10.85 -28.10
N TRP A 282 22.65 -10.83 -26.93
CA TRP A 282 22.73 -9.68 -26.02
C TRP A 282 24.16 -9.41 -25.58
N SER A 283 24.89 -10.42 -25.11
CA SER A 283 26.25 -10.24 -24.59
C SER A 283 27.22 -9.76 -25.66
N ARG A 284 27.12 -10.26 -26.89
CA ARG A 284 27.89 -9.75 -28.04
C ARG A 284 27.58 -8.29 -28.33
N SER A 285 26.31 -7.88 -28.29
CA SER A 285 25.94 -6.48 -28.51
C SER A 285 26.60 -5.55 -27.47
N GLN A 286 26.69 -5.97 -26.20
CA GLN A 286 27.33 -5.18 -25.16
C GLN A 286 28.86 -5.13 -25.31
N LEU A 287 29.48 -6.26 -25.69
CA LEU A 287 30.93 -6.34 -25.91
C LEU A 287 31.38 -5.57 -27.16
N SER A 288 30.47 -5.34 -28.12
CA SER A 288 30.75 -4.53 -29.31
C SER A 288 30.71 -3.02 -29.07
N ALA A 289 30.24 -2.57 -27.90
CA ALA A 289 30.21 -1.15 -27.55
C ALA A 289 31.63 -0.59 -27.31
N ALA A 290 31.87 0.66 -27.70
CA ALA A 290 33.18 1.32 -27.58
C ALA A 290 33.70 1.43 -26.13
N SER A 291 32.80 1.45 -25.15
CA SER A 291 33.13 1.35 -23.73
C SER A 291 32.01 0.65 -22.96
N LEU A 292 32.40 -0.08 -21.92
CA LEU A 292 31.50 -0.82 -21.05
C LEU A 292 31.43 -0.09 -19.70
N ASP A 293 30.26 0.48 -19.38
CA ASP A 293 30.06 1.08 -18.05
C ASP A 293 29.99 -0.01 -16.95
N ARG A 294 30.10 0.42 -15.69
CA ARG A 294 30.09 -0.49 -14.54
C ARG A 294 28.80 -1.33 -14.46
N VAL A 295 27.65 -0.78 -14.85
CA VAL A 295 26.35 -1.46 -14.76
C VAL A 295 26.28 -2.59 -15.80
N ARG A 296 26.70 -2.30 -17.04
CA ARG A 296 26.77 -3.28 -18.12
C ARG A 296 27.80 -4.36 -17.84
N ALA A 297 28.94 -4.01 -17.24
CA ALA A 297 29.94 -4.98 -16.79
C ALA A 297 29.38 -5.94 -15.73
N VAL A 298 28.65 -5.42 -14.73
CA VAL A 298 27.98 -6.24 -13.71
C VAL A 298 26.92 -7.14 -14.34
N ALA A 299 26.12 -6.65 -15.29
CA ALA A 299 25.10 -7.44 -15.98
C ALA A 299 25.70 -8.57 -16.85
N LEU A 300 26.86 -8.33 -17.49
CA LEU A 300 27.60 -9.37 -18.22
C LEU A 300 28.14 -10.44 -17.25
N VAL A 301 28.66 -10.02 -16.09
CA VAL A 301 29.13 -10.93 -15.04
C VAL A 301 27.98 -11.75 -14.47
N GLU A 302 26.83 -11.15 -14.19
CA GLU A 302 25.64 -11.86 -13.72
C GLU A 302 25.20 -12.94 -14.72
N ARG A 303 25.07 -12.60 -16.02
CA ARG A 303 24.75 -13.60 -17.06
C ARG A 303 25.79 -14.71 -17.12
N GLY A 304 27.08 -14.36 -17.03
CA GLY A 304 28.15 -15.37 -16.96
C GLY A 304 28.01 -16.30 -15.76
N LEU A 305 27.67 -15.77 -14.58
CA LEU A 305 27.42 -16.57 -13.37
C LEU A 305 26.15 -17.42 -13.48
N ARG A 306 25.11 -16.93 -14.15
CA ARG A 306 23.89 -17.70 -14.47
C ARG A 306 24.20 -18.90 -15.34
N TRP A 307 24.97 -18.71 -16.41
CA TRP A 307 25.44 -19.84 -17.23
C TRP A 307 26.39 -20.75 -16.48
N ALA A 308 27.24 -20.20 -15.61
CA ALA A 308 28.10 -21.01 -14.75
C ALA A 308 27.30 -21.93 -13.82
N GLN A 309 26.15 -21.49 -13.29
CA GLN A 309 25.29 -22.37 -12.49
C GLN A 309 24.76 -23.58 -13.26
N ARG A 310 24.64 -23.48 -14.59
CA ARG A 310 24.16 -24.53 -15.50
C ARG A 310 25.28 -25.42 -16.02
N SER A 311 26.47 -25.33 -15.44
CA SER A 311 27.66 -26.01 -15.95
C SER A 311 27.56 -27.54 -15.98
N ASP A 312 26.74 -28.11 -15.10
CA ASP A 312 26.44 -29.53 -14.94
C ASP A 312 25.32 -30.05 -15.87
N ILE A 313 24.59 -29.15 -16.51
CA ILE A 313 23.63 -29.50 -17.56
C ILE A 313 24.39 -29.60 -18.89
N LEU A 314 24.44 -30.82 -19.42
CA LEU A 314 25.07 -31.11 -20.70
C LEU A 314 24.04 -31.04 -21.84
N ASP A 315 24.48 -30.55 -22.99
CA ASP A 315 23.72 -30.56 -24.24
C ASP A 315 23.65 -31.98 -24.86
N GLY A 316 23.05 -32.09 -26.05
CA GLY A 316 22.99 -33.36 -26.80
C GLY A 316 24.35 -33.93 -27.23
N ALA A 317 25.42 -33.13 -27.22
CA ALA A 317 26.79 -33.52 -27.57
C ALA A 317 27.68 -33.79 -26.33
N GLY A 318 27.13 -33.68 -25.11
CA GLY A 318 27.88 -33.84 -23.86
C GLY A 318 28.71 -32.60 -23.46
N GLN A 319 28.54 -31.46 -24.15
CA GLN A 319 29.19 -30.20 -23.81
C GLN A 319 28.35 -29.40 -22.80
N SER A 320 29.03 -28.72 -21.87
CA SER A 320 28.38 -27.83 -20.90
C SER A 320 27.85 -26.56 -21.56
N PHE A 321 26.62 -26.14 -21.23
CA PHE A 321 26.05 -24.86 -21.67
C PHE A 321 26.91 -23.65 -21.25
N PHE A 322 27.63 -23.74 -20.13
CA PHE A 322 28.56 -22.68 -19.71
C PHE A 322 29.74 -22.55 -20.67
N ASP A 323 30.34 -23.69 -21.06
CA ASP A 323 31.46 -23.70 -22.00
C ASP A 323 31.03 -23.22 -23.39
N GLN A 324 29.81 -23.54 -23.83
CA GLN A 324 29.26 -22.98 -25.07
C GLN A 324 29.08 -21.46 -24.99
N TYR A 325 28.50 -20.94 -23.90
CA TYR A 325 28.34 -19.51 -23.68
C TYR A 325 29.69 -18.78 -23.74
N LEU A 326 30.72 -19.30 -23.06
CA LEU A 326 32.07 -18.73 -23.10
C LEU A 326 32.70 -18.81 -24.49
N GLN A 327 32.50 -19.92 -25.21
CA GLN A 327 33.00 -20.10 -26.58
C GLN A 327 32.39 -19.07 -27.54
N ALA A 328 31.13 -18.68 -27.35
CA ALA A 328 30.45 -17.71 -28.19
C ALA A 328 30.91 -16.25 -27.95
N LEU A 329 31.61 -15.97 -26.84
CA LEU A 329 32.00 -14.61 -26.43
C LEU A 329 33.52 -14.40 -26.50
N GLU A 330 34.04 -14.30 -27.73
CA GLU A 330 35.49 -14.27 -28.04
C GLU A 330 36.34 -13.28 -27.20
N PRO A 331 35.88 -12.08 -26.79
CA PRO A 331 36.67 -11.22 -25.92
C PRO A 331 36.71 -11.64 -24.43
N LEU A 332 35.70 -12.36 -23.94
CA LEU A 332 35.62 -12.78 -22.53
C LEU A 332 36.32 -14.12 -22.27
N ARG A 333 36.69 -14.84 -23.32
CA ARG A 333 37.47 -16.07 -23.25
C ARG A 333 38.91 -15.80 -22.80
N ASP A 334 39.54 -14.79 -23.38
CA ASP A 334 40.93 -14.42 -23.07
C ASP A 334 40.97 -13.69 -21.72
N GLU A 335 41.84 -14.17 -20.83
CA GLU A 335 42.02 -13.61 -19.50
C GLU A 335 42.52 -12.16 -19.51
N SER A 336 43.44 -11.84 -20.43
CA SER A 336 43.99 -10.50 -20.59
C SER A 336 42.90 -9.50 -21.01
N GLN A 337 42.03 -9.93 -21.93
CA GLN A 337 40.90 -9.12 -22.40
C GLN A 337 39.77 -9.08 -21.36
N ARG A 338 39.49 -10.16 -20.62
CA ARG A 338 38.46 -10.19 -19.58
C ARG A 338 38.73 -9.19 -18.47
N GLY A 339 39.97 -9.11 -17.99
CA GLY A 339 40.37 -8.13 -16.98
C GLY A 339 40.28 -6.69 -17.50
N HIS A 340 40.69 -6.47 -18.76
CA HIS A 340 40.60 -5.16 -19.41
C HIS A 340 39.15 -4.71 -19.64
N ILE A 341 38.25 -5.62 -20.04
CA ILE A 341 36.86 -5.30 -20.40
C ILE A 341 35.98 -5.17 -19.17
N LEU A 342 36.09 -6.07 -18.19
CA LEU A 342 35.22 -6.11 -17.02
C LEU A 342 35.79 -5.36 -15.80
N GLY A 343 37.08 -5.00 -15.82
CA GLY A 343 37.75 -4.31 -14.72
C GLY A 343 37.62 -5.07 -13.39
N GLU A 344 37.32 -4.34 -12.31
CA GLU A 344 37.11 -4.92 -10.97
C GLU A 344 35.92 -5.89 -10.88
N ALA A 345 34.99 -5.87 -11.86
CA ALA A 345 33.87 -6.80 -11.89
C ALA A 345 34.25 -8.19 -12.43
N ALA A 346 35.49 -8.39 -12.92
CA ALA A 346 35.92 -9.66 -13.54
C ALA A 346 36.05 -10.83 -12.55
N GLU A 347 36.37 -10.56 -11.29
CA GLU A 347 36.75 -11.56 -10.27
C GLU A 347 35.71 -12.70 -10.11
N PRO A 348 34.39 -12.44 -9.97
CA PRO A 348 33.38 -13.50 -9.85
C PRO A 348 33.35 -14.44 -11.06
N LEU A 349 33.48 -13.88 -12.27
CA LEU A 349 33.46 -14.67 -13.50
C LEU A 349 34.75 -15.47 -13.65
N GLN A 350 35.91 -14.90 -13.29
CA GLN A 350 37.18 -15.64 -13.25
C GLN A 350 37.10 -16.83 -12.29
N LYS A 351 36.55 -16.63 -11.08
CA LYS A 351 36.36 -17.70 -10.10
C LYS A 351 35.40 -18.78 -10.61
N ALA A 352 34.28 -18.40 -11.25
CA ALA A 352 33.35 -19.33 -11.84
C ALA A 352 33.97 -20.15 -12.98
N ILE A 353 34.78 -19.53 -13.85
CA ILE A 353 35.51 -20.22 -14.93
C ILE A 353 36.49 -21.23 -14.34
N ALA A 354 37.31 -20.81 -13.36
CA ALA A 354 38.29 -21.69 -12.70
C ALA A 354 37.65 -22.91 -12.02
N LEU A 355 36.45 -22.75 -11.46
CA LEU A 355 35.77 -23.82 -10.72
C LEU A 355 34.86 -24.70 -11.58
N ARG A 356 34.34 -24.19 -12.71
CA ARG A 356 33.22 -24.84 -13.41
C ARG A 356 33.43 -25.09 -14.90
N SER A 357 34.35 -24.39 -15.56
CA SER A 357 34.66 -24.66 -16.96
C SER A 357 35.57 -25.89 -17.05
N LYS A 358 35.22 -26.85 -17.92
CA LYS A 358 36.11 -28.00 -18.21
C LYS A 358 37.11 -27.67 -19.31
N ARG A 359 36.81 -26.65 -20.13
CA ARG A 359 37.58 -26.31 -21.35
C ARG A 359 38.48 -25.09 -21.19
N PHE A 360 38.10 -24.13 -20.36
CA PHE A 360 38.81 -22.86 -20.20
C PHE A 360 39.46 -22.76 -18.81
N LYS A 361 40.67 -22.20 -18.76
CA LYS A 361 41.41 -21.95 -17.51
C LYS A 361 41.44 -20.45 -17.22
N ALA A 362 41.51 -20.08 -15.95
CA ALA A 362 41.76 -18.71 -15.49
C ALA A 362 42.95 -18.73 -14.50
N SER A 363 43.73 -17.65 -14.46
CA SER A 363 44.86 -17.44 -13.52
C SER A 363 44.42 -17.27 -12.07
N TYR A 364 43.11 -17.23 -11.80
CA TYR A 364 42.57 -17.25 -10.45
C TYR A 364 43.04 -18.53 -9.74
N SER A 365 44.06 -18.38 -8.89
CA SER A 365 44.48 -19.42 -7.96
C SER A 365 43.38 -19.56 -6.92
N VAL A 366 42.63 -20.66 -6.99
CA VAL A 366 41.66 -21.02 -5.96
C VAL A 366 42.43 -21.23 -4.65
N THR A 367 42.52 -20.18 -3.83
CA THR A 367 43.08 -20.23 -2.46
C THR A 367 42.28 -21.16 -1.55
N ASP A 368 41.10 -21.56 -2.01
CA ASP A 368 40.15 -22.49 -1.39
C ASP A 368 40.54 -23.97 -1.63
N GLY A 369 41.82 -24.26 -1.91
CA GLY A 369 42.37 -25.61 -2.09
C GLY A 369 42.48 -26.43 -0.80
N SER A 370 42.10 -25.85 0.34
CA SER A 370 41.90 -26.57 1.60
C SER A 370 40.56 -27.34 1.54
N PRO A 371 40.47 -28.58 2.06
CA PRO A 371 39.20 -29.30 2.14
C PRO A 371 38.13 -28.48 2.88
N VAL A 372 38.56 -27.59 3.78
CA VAL A 372 37.71 -26.67 4.54
C VAL A 372 37.97 -25.22 4.15
N LEU A 373 36.92 -24.50 3.77
CA LEU A 373 36.96 -23.06 3.50
C LEU A 373 37.33 -22.25 4.74
N THR A 374 38.14 -21.21 4.57
CA THR A 374 38.48 -20.28 5.65
C THR A 374 37.31 -19.33 5.95
N PRO A 375 37.11 -18.92 7.21
CA PRO A 375 36.12 -17.91 7.57
C PRO A 375 36.28 -16.63 6.74
N GLY A 376 35.18 -16.14 6.17
CA GLY A 376 35.13 -14.99 5.26
C GLY A 376 35.23 -15.34 3.78
N SER A 377 35.49 -16.61 3.42
CA SER A 377 35.55 -17.05 2.02
C SER A 377 34.24 -16.74 1.28
N VAL A 378 34.34 -16.09 0.12
CA VAL A 378 33.16 -15.79 -0.71
C VAL A 378 32.77 -17.04 -1.50
N VAL A 379 31.56 -17.53 -1.24
CA VAL A 379 31.01 -18.78 -1.80
C VAL A 379 29.96 -18.55 -2.89
N GLY A 380 29.43 -17.33 -2.96
CA GLY A 380 28.51 -16.91 -4.00
C GLY A 380 28.15 -15.44 -3.91
N ARG A 381 27.20 -15.03 -4.74
CA ARG A 381 26.63 -13.68 -4.75
C ARG A 381 25.11 -13.75 -4.90
N PHE A 382 24.40 -12.86 -4.21
CA PHE A 382 22.97 -12.66 -4.35
C PHE A 382 22.70 -11.38 -5.14
N TYR A 383 22.01 -11.47 -6.28
CA TYR A 383 21.64 -10.33 -7.12
C TYR A 383 20.19 -9.95 -6.86
N LEU A 384 19.96 -8.68 -6.57
CA LEU A 384 18.65 -8.08 -6.32
C LEU A 384 18.01 -7.67 -7.64
N ALA A 385 16.69 -7.47 -7.64
CA ALA A 385 15.93 -7.08 -8.84
C ALA A 385 16.37 -5.72 -9.44
N ASP A 386 16.97 -4.86 -8.61
CA ASP A 386 17.54 -3.57 -9.02
C ASP A 386 18.92 -3.69 -9.70
N GLY A 387 19.43 -4.91 -9.87
CA GLY A 387 20.74 -5.21 -10.47
C GLY A 387 21.92 -5.08 -9.50
N SER A 388 21.70 -4.70 -8.24
CA SER A 388 22.74 -4.70 -7.22
C SER A 388 23.07 -6.13 -6.76
N SER A 389 24.28 -6.36 -6.22
CA SER A 389 24.69 -7.69 -5.75
C SER A 389 25.37 -7.66 -4.38
N VAL A 390 25.15 -8.70 -3.60
CA VAL A 390 25.67 -8.90 -2.24
C VAL A 390 26.52 -10.16 -2.21
N GLN A 391 27.71 -10.10 -1.61
CA GLN A 391 28.55 -11.29 -1.44
C GLN A 391 27.98 -12.20 -0.36
N VAL A 392 27.99 -13.51 -0.60
CA VAL A 392 27.70 -14.53 0.40
C VAL A 392 29.01 -15.11 0.89
N ARG A 393 29.26 -15.02 2.20
CA ARG A 393 30.51 -15.47 2.83
C ARG A 393 30.25 -16.64 3.78
N ALA A 394 31.08 -17.67 3.70
CA ALA A 394 31.10 -18.74 4.70
C ALA A 394 31.83 -18.25 5.96
N LEU A 395 31.29 -18.52 7.14
CA LEU A 395 31.82 -18.04 8.42
C LEU A 395 32.37 -19.18 9.27
N LEU A 396 31.51 -20.13 9.67
CA LEU A 396 31.87 -21.22 10.56
C LEU A 396 31.49 -22.57 9.92
N LEU A 397 32.41 -23.54 9.91
CA LEU A 397 32.09 -24.92 9.58
C LEU A 397 31.20 -25.52 10.68
N LEU A 398 30.00 -25.93 10.31
CA LEU A 398 28.99 -26.50 11.20
C LEU A 398 29.02 -28.04 11.21
N THR A 399 29.21 -28.65 10.04
CA THR A 399 29.23 -30.11 9.89
C THR A 399 30.00 -30.52 8.65
N GLU A 400 30.47 -31.77 8.66
CA GLU A 400 31.10 -32.43 7.53
C GLU A 400 30.57 -33.86 7.46
N GLU A 401 29.99 -34.24 6.32
CA GLU A 401 29.33 -35.52 6.13
C GLU A 401 29.72 -36.15 4.80
N THR A 402 29.48 -37.44 4.64
CA THR A 402 29.81 -38.20 3.42
C THR A 402 28.74 -38.08 2.32
N SER A 403 27.60 -37.45 2.61
CA SER A 403 26.49 -37.26 1.69
C SER A 403 25.76 -35.95 1.94
N LEU A 404 25.14 -35.41 0.89
CA LEU A 404 24.37 -34.16 0.94
C LEU A 404 23.23 -34.29 1.94
N GLU A 405 22.53 -35.42 1.94
CA GLU A 405 21.34 -35.65 2.75
C GLU A 405 21.67 -35.65 4.25
N ARG A 406 22.83 -36.23 4.63
CA ARG A 406 23.31 -36.20 6.02
C ARG A 406 23.75 -34.80 6.43
N ALA A 407 24.49 -34.10 5.56
CA ALA A 407 24.89 -32.73 5.81
C ALA A 407 23.66 -31.83 5.97
N GLU A 408 22.68 -31.95 5.10
CA GLU A 408 21.44 -31.20 5.13
C GLU A 408 20.64 -31.48 6.40
N LEU A 409 20.47 -32.75 6.77
CA LEU A 409 19.79 -33.14 8.01
C LEU A 409 20.43 -32.47 9.22
N ARG A 410 21.76 -32.56 9.37
CA ARG A 410 22.46 -31.93 10.50
C ARG A 410 22.39 -30.41 10.45
N VAL A 411 22.62 -29.81 9.28
CA VAL A 411 22.62 -28.36 9.12
C VAL A 411 21.26 -27.77 9.39
N ARG A 412 20.14 -28.35 8.92
CA ARG A 412 18.78 -27.82 9.15
C ARG A 412 18.41 -27.81 10.63
N ASN A 413 18.79 -28.85 11.37
CA ASN A 413 18.45 -29.05 12.77
C ASN A 413 19.38 -28.30 13.77
N LEU A 414 20.18 -27.33 13.30
CA LEU A 414 21.00 -26.44 14.16
C LEU A 414 20.27 -25.13 14.54
N PRO A 415 20.75 -24.36 15.55
CA PRO A 415 20.14 -23.10 16.00
C PRO A 415 20.06 -21.98 14.93
N ARG A 416 18.86 -21.42 14.73
CA ARG A 416 18.38 -20.66 13.53
C ARG A 416 19.02 -19.29 13.21
N SER A 417 20.00 -18.80 13.95
CA SER A 417 20.33 -17.36 13.95
C SER A 417 21.00 -16.82 12.68
N THR A 418 21.44 -17.67 11.74
CA THR A 418 22.16 -17.25 10.53
C THR A 418 21.78 -18.11 9.33
N PRO A 419 21.84 -17.58 8.09
CA PRO A 419 21.70 -18.40 6.89
C PRO A 419 22.83 -19.43 6.83
N ARG A 420 22.58 -20.56 6.18
CA ARG A 420 23.55 -21.67 6.10
C ARG A 420 23.72 -22.11 4.67
N VAL A 421 24.93 -22.52 4.33
CA VAL A 421 25.25 -23.06 3.00
C VAL A 421 25.88 -24.44 3.14
N ILE A 422 25.51 -25.36 2.25
CA ILE A 422 26.14 -26.68 2.16
C ILE A 422 26.90 -26.72 0.86
N ILE A 423 28.19 -27.03 0.94
CA ILE A 423 29.12 -26.96 -0.19
C ILE A 423 29.76 -28.35 -0.37
N PRO A 424 29.74 -28.93 -1.58
CA PRO A 424 30.45 -30.16 -1.86
C PRO A 424 31.95 -29.90 -1.95
N GLY A 425 32.73 -30.75 -1.28
CA GLY A 425 34.18 -30.81 -1.37
C GLY A 425 34.64 -31.70 -2.52
N LYS A 426 35.84 -31.44 -3.04
CA LYS A 426 36.48 -32.28 -4.08
C LYS A 426 36.86 -33.67 -3.57
N ASP A 427 36.91 -33.84 -2.26
CA ASP A 427 37.20 -35.08 -1.54
C ASP A 427 35.96 -35.95 -1.30
N GLY A 428 34.81 -35.59 -1.87
CA GLY A 428 33.56 -36.35 -1.75
C GLY A 428 32.77 -36.07 -0.48
N HIS A 429 33.26 -35.19 0.40
CA HIS A 429 32.56 -34.77 1.61
C HIS A 429 31.68 -33.53 1.36
N TRP A 430 30.56 -33.45 2.07
CA TRP A 430 29.64 -32.32 2.06
C TRP A 430 29.79 -31.51 3.34
N ARG A 431 30.06 -30.21 3.22
CA ARG A 431 30.38 -29.34 4.35
C ARG A 431 29.32 -28.27 4.52
N GLY A 432 28.70 -28.25 5.69
CA GLY A 432 27.74 -27.22 6.08
C GLY A 432 28.43 -26.07 6.78
N TYR A 433 28.15 -24.84 6.37
CA TYR A 433 28.69 -23.62 6.95
C TYR A 433 27.58 -22.68 7.40
N SER A 434 27.80 -21.92 8.48
CA SER A 434 27.07 -20.67 8.67
C SER A 434 27.55 -19.66 7.63
N ALA A 435 26.64 -18.81 7.18
CA ALA A 435 26.89 -17.83 6.15
C ALA A 435 26.41 -16.45 6.57
N GLU A 436 26.92 -15.43 5.90
CA GLU A 436 26.39 -14.07 5.97
C GLU A 436 26.27 -13.46 4.57
N PHE A 437 25.29 -12.56 4.44
CA PHE A 437 25.16 -11.67 3.30
C PHE A 437 25.86 -10.36 3.65
N ASN A 438 26.97 -10.07 2.98
CA ASN A 438 27.76 -8.86 3.24
C ASN A 438 27.09 -7.61 2.64
N THR A 439 26.03 -7.12 3.30
CA THR A 439 25.25 -5.95 2.87
C THR A 439 25.87 -4.64 3.38
N THR A 440 25.98 -3.62 2.54
CA THR A 440 26.30 -2.25 2.98
C THR A 440 25.10 -1.61 3.68
N ALA A 441 25.34 -0.69 4.62
CA ALA A 441 24.25 0.02 5.31
C ALA A 441 23.32 0.73 4.30
N GLY A 442 22.02 0.43 4.34
CA GLY A 442 21.02 0.96 3.40
C GLY A 442 20.78 0.11 2.14
N ALA A 443 21.56 -0.95 1.90
CA ALA A 443 21.28 -1.90 0.84
C ALA A 443 20.09 -2.82 1.22
N PRO A 444 19.30 -3.27 0.24
CA PRO A 444 18.24 -4.23 0.50
C PRO A 444 18.81 -5.52 1.11
N GLN A 445 18.15 -6.06 2.14
CA GLN A 445 18.58 -7.30 2.79
C GLN A 445 18.07 -8.50 1.99
N PRO A 446 18.95 -9.38 1.46
CA PRO A 446 18.55 -10.56 0.69
C PRO A 446 17.53 -11.46 1.39
N LEU A 447 17.60 -11.54 2.72
CA LEU A 447 16.67 -12.34 3.54
C LEU A 447 15.26 -11.71 3.67
N LYS A 448 15.11 -10.42 3.37
CA LYS A 448 13.82 -9.70 3.42
C LYS A 448 13.19 -9.49 2.04
N GLN A 449 13.95 -9.70 0.98
CA GLN A 449 13.51 -9.58 -0.42
C GLN A 449 13.88 -10.86 -1.17
N PRO A 450 13.04 -11.91 -1.09
CA PRO A 450 13.38 -13.24 -1.62
C PRO A 450 13.42 -13.30 -3.15
N GLU A 451 12.99 -12.25 -3.85
CA GLU A 451 12.88 -12.16 -5.31
C GLU A 451 14.24 -12.11 -6.04
N GLY A 452 15.36 -11.95 -5.32
CA GLY A 452 16.69 -11.96 -5.91
C GLY A 452 17.25 -13.37 -6.20
N ASN A 453 18.33 -13.43 -6.98
CA ASN A 453 18.96 -14.68 -7.44
C ASN A 453 20.32 -14.92 -6.79
N ALA A 454 20.49 -16.08 -6.17
CA ALA A 454 21.79 -16.52 -5.65
C ALA A 454 22.57 -17.29 -6.71
N TYR A 455 23.75 -16.77 -7.08
CA TYR A 455 24.73 -17.45 -7.94
C TYR A 455 25.90 -17.98 -7.13
N TRP A 456 26.04 -19.31 -7.10
CA TRP A 456 27.04 -20.03 -6.29
C TRP A 456 28.28 -20.36 -7.11
N TYR A 457 29.46 -20.13 -6.53
CA TYR A 457 30.72 -20.47 -7.20
C TYR A 457 30.96 -21.97 -7.21
N TYR A 458 30.56 -22.67 -6.15
CA TYR A 458 30.68 -24.11 -6.00
C TYR A 458 29.44 -24.83 -6.55
N PRO A 459 29.58 -25.73 -7.54
CA PRO A 459 28.49 -26.58 -8.03
C PRO A 459 27.79 -27.32 -6.89
N GLY A 460 26.48 -27.53 -6.97
CA GLY A 460 25.73 -28.26 -5.94
C GLY A 460 25.56 -27.55 -4.59
N THR A 461 25.90 -26.26 -4.47
CA THR A 461 25.72 -25.53 -3.21
C THR A 461 24.24 -25.34 -2.88
N LEU A 462 23.84 -25.76 -1.66
CA LEU A 462 22.50 -25.57 -1.12
C LEU A 462 22.50 -24.39 -0.14
N LEU A 463 21.50 -23.51 -0.22
CA LEU A 463 21.24 -22.46 0.78
C LEU A 463 20.05 -22.86 1.62
N ILE A 464 20.19 -22.77 2.94
CA ILE A 464 19.11 -22.92 3.92
C ILE A 464 18.96 -21.55 4.59
N ARG A 465 17.84 -20.86 4.32
CA ARG A 465 17.56 -19.57 4.95
C ARG A 465 17.08 -19.79 6.38
N PRO A 466 17.23 -18.78 7.27
CA PRO A 466 16.58 -18.82 8.58
C PRO A 466 15.07 -19.00 8.39
N GLY A 467 14.50 -20.04 9.00
CA GLY A 467 13.06 -20.32 8.90
C GLY A 467 12.63 -21.22 7.74
N ASP A 468 13.54 -21.68 6.87
CA ASP A 468 13.22 -22.67 5.84
C ASP A 468 13.08 -24.07 6.47
N TRP A 469 11.84 -24.56 6.58
CA TRP A 469 11.53 -25.92 7.04
C TRP A 469 11.25 -26.84 5.86
N ARG A 470 11.71 -28.09 5.93
CA ARG A 470 11.39 -29.08 4.90
C ARG A 470 10.04 -29.73 5.23
N PRO A 471 8.99 -29.54 4.41
CA PRO A 471 7.70 -30.18 4.68
C PRO A 471 7.82 -31.70 4.48
N GLY A 472 7.27 -32.46 5.44
CA GLY A 472 6.75 -33.82 5.26
C GLY A 472 7.61 -34.82 4.48
N LEU A 473 8.78 -35.22 5.00
CA LEU A 473 9.36 -36.51 4.61
C LEU A 473 9.12 -37.53 5.73
N PRO A 474 8.53 -38.70 5.46
CA PRO A 474 8.54 -39.79 6.42
C PRO A 474 9.98 -40.15 6.76
N GLY A 475 10.27 -40.36 8.03
CA GLY A 475 11.61 -40.65 8.55
C GLY A 475 12.15 -42.04 8.19
N THR A 476 11.81 -42.58 7.03
CA THR A 476 12.21 -43.91 6.56
C THR A 476 13.56 -43.88 5.81
N GLY A 477 14.21 -45.04 5.67
CA GLY A 477 15.48 -45.22 4.95
C GLY A 477 16.75 -44.97 5.77
N ASP A 478 17.89 -44.83 5.09
CA ASP A 478 19.25 -44.77 5.68
C ASP A 478 19.49 -43.59 6.64
N LEU A 479 18.59 -42.61 6.64
CA LEU A 479 18.62 -41.44 7.53
C LEU A 479 17.76 -41.59 8.78
N ALA A 480 17.02 -42.70 8.94
CA ALA A 480 16.16 -42.94 10.10
C ALA A 480 16.93 -42.92 11.43
N ALA A 481 18.06 -43.63 11.50
CA ALA A 481 18.90 -43.68 12.70
C ALA A 481 19.49 -42.30 13.05
N PRO A 482 20.12 -41.55 12.11
CA PRO A 482 20.57 -40.18 12.35
C PRO A 482 19.45 -39.22 12.80
N ARG A 483 18.24 -39.32 12.25
CA ARG A 483 17.09 -38.51 12.68
C ARG A 483 16.68 -38.82 14.11
N ARG A 484 16.60 -40.11 14.47
CA ARG A 484 16.28 -40.53 15.84
C ARG A 484 17.36 -40.10 16.83
N GLU A 485 18.63 -40.16 16.44
CA GLU A 485 19.76 -39.65 17.25
C GLU A 485 19.61 -38.14 17.52
N LEU A 486 19.33 -37.33 16.49
CA LEU A 486 19.10 -35.89 16.64
C LEU A 486 17.92 -35.59 17.56
N LEU A 487 16.80 -36.31 17.37
CA LEU A 487 15.61 -36.15 18.20
C LEU A 487 15.91 -36.47 19.67
N GLN A 488 16.50 -37.64 19.96
CA GLN A 488 16.80 -38.05 21.32
C GLN A 488 17.81 -37.11 21.99
N THR A 489 18.83 -36.67 21.25
CA THR A 489 19.78 -35.67 21.74
C THR A 489 19.08 -34.37 22.12
N ALA A 490 18.17 -33.88 21.28
CA ALA A 490 17.45 -32.65 21.54
C ALA A 490 16.46 -32.77 22.72
N ILE A 491 15.74 -33.88 22.82
CA ILE A 491 14.84 -34.16 23.95
C ILE A 491 15.63 -34.24 25.26
N ALA A 492 16.76 -34.96 25.27
CA ALA A 492 17.58 -35.12 26.47
C ALA A 492 18.25 -33.81 26.92
N ALA A 493 18.64 -32.94 25.98
CA ALA A 493 19.28 -31.68 26.28
C ALA A 493 18.30 -30.56 26.67
N ALA A 494 17.04 -30.64 26.23
CA ALA A 494 16.08 -29.58 26.41
C ALA A 494 15.40 -29.62 27.78
N THR A 495 15.28 -28.45 28.38
CA THR A 495 14.53 -28.23 29.63
C THR A 495 13.66 -26.99 29.48
N SER A 496 12.70 -26.77 30.38
CA SER A 496 11.86 -25.56 30.36
C SER A 496 12.66 -24.25 30.45
N GLN A 497 13.87 -24.29 31.04
CA GLN A 497 14.78 -23.14 31.09
C GLN A 497 15.70 -23.02 29.87
N LYS A 498 15.95 -24.14 29.16
CA LYS A 498 16.81 -24.21 27.98
C LYS A 498 16.14 -25.00 26.85
N PRO A 499 15.10 -24.45 26.20
CA PRO A 499 14.34 -25.16 25.16
C PRO A 499 14.99 -25.08 23.76
N GLN A 500 16.09 -24.33 23.60
CA GLN A 500 16.77 -24.08 22.33
C GLN A 500 17.02 -25.36 21.48
N PRO A 501 17.43 -26.51 22.07
CA PRO A 501 17.67 -27.72 21.28
C PRO A 501 16.43 -28.21 20.51
N LEU A 502 15.23 -28.02 21.06
CA LEU A 502 13.99 -28.44 20.40
C LEU A 502 13.56 -27.45 19.30
N LEU A 503 13.82 -26.16 19.47
CA LEU A 503 13.36 -25.12 18.53
C LEU A 503 13.96 -25.28 17.13
N ALA A 504 15.16 -25.86 17.05
CA ALA A 504 15.86 -26.07 15.80
C ALA A 504 15.33 -27.27 14.99
N LEU A 505 14.57 -28.18 15.61
CA LEU A 505 14.17 -29.45 14.97
C LEU A 505 13.21 -29.24 13.79
N ASP A 506 13.51 -29.82 12.63
CA ASP A 506 12.70 -29.76 11.41
C ASP A 506 11.55 -30.81 11.43
N HIS A 507 10.59 -30.69 10.50
CA HIS A 507 9.40 -31.55 10.46
C HIS A 507 9.72 -33.04 10.34
N ASP A 508 10.77 -33.39 9.59
CA ASP A 508 11.17 -34.79 9.37
C ASP A 508 11.68 -35.44 10.66
N VAL A 509 12.43 -34.70 11.50
CA VAL A 509 12.83 -35.17 12.83
C VAL A 509 11.66 -35.16 13.81
N LEU A 510 10.82 -34.12 13.78
CA LEU A 510 9.63 -34.02 14.65
C LEU A 510 8.55 -35.08 14.32
N SER A 511 8.53 -35.62 13.11
CA SER A 511 7.63 -36.71 12.71
C SER A 511 7.86 -37.98 13.51
N LEU A 512 9.08 -38.18 14.03
CA LEU A 512 9.48 -39.36 14.81
C LEU A 512 9.08 -39.27 16.30
N LEU A 513 8.47 -38.18 16.74
CA LEU A 513 7.99 -38.05 18.11
C LEU A 513 6.85 -39.03 18.37
N THR A 514 6.98 -39.83 19.44
CA THR A 514 5.85 -40.62 19.97
C THR A 514 4.79 -39.70 20.58
N PRO A 515 3.54 -40.17 20.77
CA PRO A 515 2.50 -39.37 21.41
C PRO A 515 2.90 -38.77 22.77
N ASP A 516 3.68 -39.49 23.58
CA ASP A 516 4.15 -39.00 24.87
C ASP A 516 5.34 -38.03 24.74
N GLU A 517 6.25 -38.25 23.78
CA GLU A 517 7.32 -37.30 23.48
C GLU A 517 6.74 -35.97 22.95
N ARG A 518 5.67 -36.01 22.13
CA ARG A 518 4.94 -34.79 21.68
C ARG A 518 4.40 -34.01 22.86
N LEU A 519 3.71 -34.67 23.79
CA LEU A 519 3.23 -34.03 25.01
C LEU A 519 4.40 -33.48 25.85
N GLY A 520 5.51 -34.20 25.93
CA GLY A 520 6.74 -33.75 26.59
C GLY A 520 7.29 -32.45 25.99
N VAL A 521 7.33 -32.33 24.66
CA VAL A 521 7.74 -31.10 23.97
C VAL A 521 6.80 -29.94 24.30
N PHE A 522 5.47 -30.16 24.24
CA PHE A 522 4.48 -29.16 24.64
C PHE A 522 4.70 -28.70 26.08
N ASN A 523 4.89 -29.63 27.02
CA ASN A 523 5.12 -29.33 28.43
C ASN A 523 6.43 -28.56 28.66
N THR A 524 7.51 -28.92 27.95
CA THR A 524 8.78 -28.21 28.03
C THR A 524 8.65 -26.76 27.60
N ILE A 525 7.97 -26.50 26.48
CA ILE A 525 7.77 -25.15 25.94
C ILE A 525 6.79 -24.34 26.80
N LEU A 526 5.66 -24.93 27.19
CA LEU A 526 4.60 -24.26 27.95
C LEU A 526 4.94 -24.10 29.44
N GLY A 527 5.82 -24.94 29.99
CA GLY A 527 6.30 -24.85 31.37
C GLY A 527 7.48 -23.89 31.58
N GLY A 528 8.03 -23.35 30.50
CA GLY A 528 9.22 -22.50 30.49
C GLY A 528 8.94 -21.02 30.20
N SER A 529 10.00 -20.22 30.20
CA SER A 529 9.93 -18.81 29.77
C SER A 529 9.98 -18.62 28.25
N ALA A 530 10.02 -19.71 27.46
CA ALA A 530 10.10 -19.63 26.00
C ALA A 530 8.99 -18.77 25.38
N LEU A 531 7.75 -18.89 25.87
CA LEU A 531 6.61 -18.11 25.37
C LEU A 531 6.56 -16.66 25.91
N THR A 532 7.48 -16.29 26.80
CA THR A 532 7.56 -14.95 27.41
C THR A 532 8.91 -14.26 27.20
N SER A 533 9.87 -14.91 26.54
CA SER A 533 11.19 -14.37 26.20
C SER A 533 11.28 -13.93 24.73
N ASP A 534 12.48 -13.56 24.29
CA ASP A 534 12.87 -13.33 22.89
C ASP A 534 12.71 -14.56 21.98
N MET A 535 12.51 -15.75 22.55
CA MET A 535 12.34 -17.02 21.84
C MET A 535 10.88 -17.38 21.55
N ARG A 536 9.95 -16.50 21.92
CA ARG A 536 8.50 -16.68 21.80
C ARG A 536 8.06 -17.10 20.41
N GLU A 537 8.67 -16.49 19.40
CA GLU A 537 8.35 -16.72 18.01
C GLU A 537 8.71 -18.15 17.57
N ASP A 538 9.96 -18.55 17.80
CA ASP A 538 10.46 -19.89 17.51
C ASP A 538 9.72 -20.97 18.30
N ALA A 539 9.30 -20.68 19.53
CA ALA A 539 8.52 -21.58 20.38
C ALA A 539 7.15 -21.89 19.76
N VAL A 540 6.41 -20.89 19.28
CA VAL A 540 5.12 -21.10 18.60
C VAL A 540 5.31 -21.83 17.27
N HIS A 541 6.36 -21.51 16.51
CA HIS A 541 6.71 -22.27 15.30
C HIS A 541 7.06 -23.73 15.60
N LEU A 542 7.75 -24.04 16.69
CA LEU A 542 7.97 -25.43 17.10
C LEU A 542 6.65 -26.13 17.39
N LEU A 543 5.77 -25.56 18.21
CA LEU A 543 4.48 -26.18 18.54
C LEU A 543 3.64 -26.42 17.27
N THR A 544 3.64 -25.45 16.34
CA THR A 544 2.95 -25.57 15.05
C THR A 544 3.51 -26.74 14.24
N ARG A 545 4.84 -26.86 14.14
CA ARG A 545 5.47 -27.97 13.43
C ARG A 545 5.24 -29.32 14.10
N VAL A 546 5.21 -29.38 15.44
CA VAL A 546 4.84 -30.61 16.16
C VAL A 546 3.43 -31.04 15.80
N LEU A 547 2.45 -30.13 15.76
CA LEU A 547 1.08 -30.46 15.35
C LEU A 547 1.03 -30.94 13.90
N LEU A 548 1.61 -30.19 12.96
CA LEU A 548 1.62 -30.55 11.54
C LEU A 548 2.33 -31.89 11.29
N SER A 549 3.40 -32.18 12.04
CA SER A 549 4.11 -33.46 12.00
C SER A 549 3.44 -34.57 12.83
N THR A 550 2.25 -34.34 13.43
CA THR A 550 1.50 -35.38 14.15
C THR A 550 0.67 -36.18 13.15
N PRO A 551 0.72 -37.53 13.14
CA PRO A 551 -0.16 -38.35 12.31
C PRO A 551 -1.63 -38.04 12.57
N ASP A 552 -2.46 -38.04 11.53
CA ASP A 552 -3.87 -37.60 11.63
C ASP A 552 -4.70 -38.47 12.58
N LEU A 553 -4.37 -39.77 12.68
CA LEU A 553 -4.98 -40.71 13.63
C LEU A 553 -4.55 -40.48 15.10
N GLU A 554 -3.37 -39.88 15.31
CA GLU A 554 -2.83 -39.61 16.65
C GLU A 554 -3.27 -38.24 17.19
N PHE A 555 -3.67 -37.32 16.30
CA PHE A 555 -4.02 -35.95 16.65
C PHE A 555 -5.18 -35.85 17.67
N PRO A 556 -6.31 -36.60 17.55
CA PRO A 556 -7.37 -36.56 18.55
C PRO A 556 -6.89 -36.94 19.96
N SER A 557 -6.02 -37.95 20.08
CA SER A 557 -5.42 -38.37 21.35
C SER A 557 -4.52 -37.29 21.94
N LEU A 558 -3.73 -36.63 21.09
CA LEU A 558 -2.87 -35.52 21.51
C LEU A 558 -3.70 -34.33 22.00
N GLU A 559 -4.73 -33.92 21.25
CA GLU A 559 -5.63 -32.83 21.62
C GLU A 559 -6.29 -33.08 22.99
N ARG A 560 -6.78 -34.30 23.25
CA ARG A 560 -7.35 -34.66 24.57
C ARG A 560 -6.36 -34.53 25.72
N LYS A 561 -5.11 -34.96 25.51
CA LYS A 561 -4.05 -34.78 26.50
C LYS A 561 -3.75 -33.29 26.74
N LEU A 562 -3.76 -32.46 25.68
CA LEU A 562 -3.49 -31.03 25.78
C LEU A 562 -4.60 -30.26 26.52
N THR A 563 -5.87 -30.63 26.30
CA THR A 563 -7.02 -30.03 27.01
C THR A 563 -7.09 -30.43 28.48
N SER A 564 -6.79 -31.69 28.79
CA SER A 564 -6.92 -32.23 30.16
C SER A 564 -5.80 -31.77 31.10
N ASN A 565 -4.61 -31.50 30.57
CA ASN A 565 -3.45 -31.08 31.36
C ASN A 565 -3.29 -29.55 31.49
N GLY A 566 -4.27 -28.76 31.02
CA GLY A 566 -4.21 -27.30 31.03
C GLY A 566 -3.14 -26.70 30.11
N ALA A 567 -2.61 -27.48 29.17
CA ALA A 567 -1.58 -27.03 28.23
C ALA A 567 -2.12 -25.96 27.28
N LEU A 568 -3.33 -26.15 26.75
CA LEU A 568 -3.99 -25.18 25.89
C LEU A 568 -4.38 -23.89 26.63
N GLU A 569 -4.72 -23.99 27.92
CA GLU A 569 -4.97 -22.81 28.75
C GLU A 569 -3.71 -21.92 28.83
N LYS A 570 -2.54 -22.50 29.13
CA LYS A 570 -1.27 -21.75 29.15
C LYS A 570 -0.95 -21.11 27.80
N LEU A 571 -1.29 -21.77 26.71
CA LEU A 571 -1.11 -21.25 25.36
C LEU A 571 -2.01 -20.04 25.09
N LEU A 572 -3.28 -20.09 25.50
CA LEU A 572 -4.23 -18.97 25.36
C LEU A 572 -3.77 -17.75 26.17
N ILE A 573 -3.27 -17.93 27.39
CA ILE A 573 -2.77 -16.85 28.27
C ILE A 573 -1.48 -16.19 27.74
N SER A 574 -0.68 -16.86 26.91
CA SER A 574 0.63 -16.35 26.48
C SER A 574 0.55 -15.08 25.60
N ASN A 575 1.41 -14.08 25.81
CA ASN A 575 1.39 -12.80 25.08
C ASN A 575 2.10 -12.88 23.71
N ALA A 576 1.82 -13.90 22.89
CA ALA A 576 2.52 -14.21 21.65
C ALA A 576 1.69 -14.00 20.37
N PRO A 577 1.32 -12.77 20.00
CA PRO A 577 0.22 -12.54 19.06
C PRO A 577 0.49 -12.97 17.61
N ASP A 578 1.64 -12.62 17.03
CA ASP A 578 1.76 -12.64 15.56
C ASP A 578 1.79 -14.05 14.94
N ASN A 579 2.17 -15.09 15.71
CA ASN A 579 2.31 -16.46 15.19
C ASN A 579 1.35 -17.48 15.80
N LYS A 580 0.47 -17.09 16.73
CA LYS A 580 -0.58 -17.97 17.28
C LYS A 580 -1.62 -18.35 16.23
N VAL A 581 -1.83 -17.50 15.23
CA VAL A 581 -2.75 -17.79 14.11
C VAL A 581 -2.27 -19.01 13.33
N LEU A 582 -0.97 -19.14 13.05
CA LEU A 582 -0.40 -20.31 12.37
C LEU A 582 -0.64 -21.60 13.15
N LEU A 583 -0.54 -21.53 14.48
CA LEU A 583 -0.83 -22.68 15.35
C LEU A 583 -2.32 -23.06 15.30
N GLY A 584 -3.22 -22.06 15.30
CA GLY A 584 -4.65 -22.26 15.12
C GLY A 584 -5.00 -22.89 13.76
N GLN A 585 -4.38 -22.41 12.69
CA GLN A 585 -4.51 -23.00 11.35
C GLN A 585 -4.04 -24.45 11.30
N ALA A 586 -2.92 -24.77 11.97
CA ALA A 586 -2.47 -26.16 12.09
C ALA A 586 -3.48 -27.04 12.86
N PHE A 587 -4.13 -26.50 13.90
CA PHE A 587 -5.24 -27.18 14.59
C PHE A 587 -6.41 -27.43 13.63
N THR A 588 -6.84 -26.44 12.86
CA THR A 588 -7.92 -26.59 11.89
C THR A 588 -7.58 -27.58 10.78
N GLN A 589 -6.36 -27.53 10.25
CA GLN A 589 -5.90 -28.47 9.23
C GLN A 589 -5.90 -29.91 9.76
N LYS A 590 -5.41 -30.13 10.98
CA LYS A 590 -5.44 -31.46 11.61
C LYS A 590 -6.83 -31.91 11.99
N ALA A 591 -7.69 -31.00 12.46
CA ALA A 591 -9.09 -31.30 12.72
C ALA A 591 -9.81 -31.74 11.44
N LEU A 592 -9.58 -31.07 10.31
CA LEU A 592 -10.17 -31.44 9.02
C LEU A 592 -9.70 -32.82 8.54
N ALA A 593 -8.41 -33.12 8.72
CA ALA A 593 -7.84 -34.42 8.36
C ALA A 593 -8.34 -35.56 9.26
N SER A 594 -8.55 -35.30 10.55
CA SER A 594 -9.04 -36.30 11.51
C SER A 594 -10.57 -36.44 11.52
N PHE A 595 -11.32 -35.37 11.25
CA PHE A 595 -12.78 -35.30 11.31
C PHE A 595 -13.33 -34.50 10.11
N PRO A 596 -13.63 -35.16 8.99
CA PRO A 596 -14.16 -34.50 7.80
C PRO A 596 -15.50 -33.81 8.08
N LEU A 597 -15.68 -32.59 7.58
CA LEU A 597 -16.94 -31.84 7.64
C LEU A 597 -17.95 -32.39 6.63
N THR A 598 -19.20 -32.56 7.06
CA THR A 598 -20.33 -32.83 6.17
C THR A 598 -21.03 -31.53 5.77
N LEU A 599 -21.59 -31.47 4.55
CA LEU A 599 -22.21 -30.27 3.98
C LEU A 599 -23.41 -29.76 4.81
N ASP A 600 -24.23 -30.67 5.35
CA ASP A 600 -25.43 -30.35 6.13
C ASP A 600 -25.11 -29.57 7.42
N LEU A 601 -23.91 -29.76 7.97
CA LEU A 601 -23.46 -29.11 9.19
C LEU A 601 -23.13 -27.62 8.97
N LEU A 602 -22.77 -27.21 7.75
CA LEU A 602 -22.26 -25.86 7.46
C LEU A 602 -23.29 -24.77 7.74
N GLU A 603 -24.58 -25.00 7.49
CA GLU A 603 -25.65 -24.01 7.69
C GLU A 603 -25.96 -23.77 9.17
N SER A 604 -25.72 -24.77 10.02
CA SER A 604 -26.03 -24.74 11.45
C SER A 604 -24.91 -24.19 12.34
N LEU A 605 -23.74 -23.87 11.76
CA LEU A 605 -22.57 -23.48 12.54
C LEU A 605 -22.74 -22.13 13.24
N PRO A 606 -22.26 -22.00 14.49
CA PRO A 606 -22.26 -20.73 15.20
C PRO A 606 -21.43 -19.70 14.40
N THR A 607 -22.01 -18.52 14.19
CA THR A 607 -21.37 -17.44 13.45
C THR A 607 -20.86 -16.35 14.40
N PHE A 608 -19.60 -15.97 14.22
CA PHE A 608 -18.95 -14.88 14.97
C PHE A 608 -18.45 -13.79 14.02
N HIS A 609 -18.33 -12.58 14.54
CA HIS A 609 -17.88 -11.41 13.79
C HIS A 609 -16.57 -10.89 14.35
N LEU A 610 -15.63 -10.56 13.48
CA LEU A 610 -14.34 -9.96 13.83
C LEU A 610 -14.02 -8.81 12.88
N GLY A 611 -13.20 -7.87 13.33
CA GLY A 611 -12.70 -6.78 12.48
C GLY A 611 -13.52 -5.49 12.58
N ARG A 612 -13.35 -4.60 11.60
CA ARG A 612 -13.86 -3.22 11.69
C ARG A 612 -14.79 -2.88 10.53
N GLU A 613 -15.91 -2.26 10.87
CA GLU A 613 -16.90 -1.74 9.93
C GLU A 613 -17.23 -0.28 10.32
N GLY A 614 -16.63 0.68 9.61
CA GLY A 614 -16.77 2.10 9.94
C GLY A 614 -16.23 2.46 11.33
N GLU A 615 -17.11 2.93 12.23
CA GLU A 615 -16.81 3.29 13.63
C GLU A 615 -17.02 2.12 14.63
N LYS A 616 -17.48 0.97 14.13
CA LYS A 616 -17.75 -0.23 14.94
C LYS A 616 -16.62 -1.23 14.80
N THR A 617 -16.09 -1.67 15.93
CA THR A 617 -15.13 -2.77 16.00
C THR A 617 -15.78 -3.97 16.66
N TYR A 618 -15.71 -5.11 15.98
CA TYR A 618 -16.18 -6.41 16.45
C TYR A 618 -15.01 -7.18 17.02
N LEU A 619 -15.07 -7.45 18.32
CA LEU A 619 -14.08 -8.22 19.08
C LEU A 619 -14.73 -9.44 19.71
N LEU A 620 -13.89 -10.38 20.13
CA LEU A 620 -14.32 -11.56 20.88
C LEU A 620 -13.47 -11.67 22.14
N ASN A 621 -14.12 -11.59 23.30
CA ASN A 621 -13.51 -12.09 24.52
C ASN A 621 -13.60 -13.61 24.50
N VAL A 622 -12.52 -14.29 24.90
CA VAL A 622 -12.44 -15.75 24.93
C VAL A 622 -12.33 -16.27 26.37
N PRO A 623 -13.44 -16.29 27.14
CA PRO A 623 -13.46 -17.06 28.38
C PRO A 623 -13.28 -18.55 28.08
N TYR A 624 -12.63 -19.27 28.99
CA TYR A 624 -12.52 -20.72 28.93
C TYR A 624 -12.83 -21.32 30.31
N GLY A 625 -13.15 -22.61 30.35
CA GLY A 625 -13.40 -23.33 31.60
C GLY A 625 -13.66 -24.81 31.38
N LEU A 626 -13.63 -25.59 32.46
CA LEU A 626 -13.91 -27.02 32.38
C LEU A 626 -15.43 -27.27 32.38
N VAL A 627 -15.91 -28.01 31.39
CA VAL A 627 -17.30 -28.48 31.29
C VAL A 627 -17.36 -29.99 31.42
N SER A 628 -18.44 -30.50 32.01
CA SER A 628 -18.69 -31.93 32.08
C SER A 628 -19.11 -32.45 30.72
N THR A 629 -18.55 -33.59 30.32
CA THR A 629 -18.89 -34.32 29.10
C THR A 629 -19.01 -35.80 29.42
N VAL A 630 -19.67 -36.59 28.58
CA VAL A 630 -19.70 -38.05 28.72
C VAL A 630 -18.91 -38.68 27.59
N LEU A 631 -17.92 -39.50 27.93
CA LEU A 631 -17.26 -40.38 26.97
C LEU A 631 -18.22 -41.53 26.66
N VAL A 632 -18.62 -41.70 25.42
CA VAL A 632 -19.49 -42.78 24.94
C VAL A 632 -18.67 -43.83 24.20
N ALA A 633 -19.17 -45.06 24.10
CA ALA A 633 -18.48 -46.08 23.31
C ALA A 633 -18.34 -45.63 21.84
N PRO A 634 -17.20 -45.91 21.15
CA PRO A 634 -17.00 -45.53 19.75
C PRO A 634 -18.13 -45.94 18.82
N GLU A 635 -18.74 -47.11 19.08
CA GLU A 635 -19.83 -47.68 18.29
C GLU A 635 -21.16 -46.93 18.50
N ALA A 636 -21.29 -46.20 19.60
CA ALA A 636 -22.46 -45.38 19.92
C ALA A 636 -22.30 -43.93 19.41
N TRP A 637 -21.22 -43.63 18.68
CA TRP A 637 -20.93 -42.30 18.17
C TRP A 637 -21.07 -42.25 16.65
N GLU A 638 -21.91 -41.34 16.16
CA GLU A 638 -22.03 -41.09 14.73
C GLU A 638 -20.89 -40.19 14.25
N ALA A 639 -19.92 -40.76 13.51
CA ALA A 639 -18.75 -40.05 13.01
C ALA A 639 -19.08 -38.79 12.18
N GLN A 640 -20.23 -38.79 11.51
CA GLN A 640 -20.73 -37.67 10.68
C GLN A 640 -21.09 -36.42 11.49
N GLN A 641 -21.26 -36.52 12.81
CA GLN A 641 -21.66 -35.40 13.66
C GLN A 641 -20.49 -34.49 14.07
N GLY A 642 -19.24 -34.93 13.89
CA GLY A 642 -18.05 -34.22 14.39
C GLY A 642 -18.01 -34.08 15.91
N VAL A 643 -16.85 -33.73 16.49
CA VAL A 643 -16.73 -33.53 17.95
C VAL A 643 -17.56 -32.31 18.36
N HIS A 644 -18.50 -32.48 19.31
CA HIS A 644 -19.36 -31.42 19.82
C HIS A 644 -19.71 -31.63 21.31
N LEU A 645 -20.25 -30.61 21.98
CA LEU A 645 -20.53 -30.62 23.42
C LEU A 645 -21.66 -31.58 23.83
N GLY A 646 -21.42 -32.43 24.84
CA GLY A 646 -22.42 -33.31 25.47
C GLY A 646 -21.98 -34.77 25.54
N ALA A 647 -21.46 -35.31 24.43
CA ALA A 647 -20.85 -36.63 24.35
C ALA A 647 -19.60 -36.61 23.45
N GLU A 648 -18.70 -37.57 23.59
CA GLU A 648 -17.60 -37.82 22.65
C GLU A 648 -17.22 -39.29 22.65
N PRO A 649 -16.74 -39.84 21.52
CA PRO A 649 -16.33 -41.23 21.47
C PRO A 649 -15.11 -41.43 22.38
N ALA A 650 -15.12 -42.42 23.26
CA ALA A 650 -13.96 -42.79 24.05
C ALA A 650 -12.80 -43.18 23.12
N LEU A 651 -11.61 -42.63 23.33
CA LEU A 651 -10.42 -43.08 22.58
C LEU A 651 -9.91 -44.41 23.15
N PRO A 652 -9.10 -45.17 22.39
CA PRO A 652 -8.49 -46.39 22.89
C PRO A 652 -7.80 -46.16 24.25
N GLY A 653 -8.27 -46.87 25.29
CA GLY A 653 -7.75 -46.78 26.66
C GLY A 653 -8.47 -45.79 27.58
N GLU A 654 -9.47 -45.03 27.12
CA GLU A 654 -10.32 -44.20 27.99
C GLU A 654 -11.57 -44.96 28.46
N ALA A 655 -11.91 -44.80 29.74
CA ALA A 655 -13.14 -45.37 30.29
C ALA A 655 -14.36 -44.54 29.86
N VAL A 656 -15.39 -45.21 29.35
CA VAL A 656 -16.72 -44.63 29.09
C VAL A 656 -17.30 -44.07 30.40
N GLY A 657 -17.87 -42.87 30.37
CA GLY A 657 -18.42 -42.21 31.55
C GLY A 657 -18.14 -40.70 31.64
N PRO A 658 -18.47 -40.06 32.77
CA PRO A 658 -18.32 -38.62 32.95
C PRO A 658 -16.84 -38.21 32.95
N SER A 659 -16.53 -37.16 32.20
CA SER A 659 -15.22 -36.55 32.06
C SER A 659 -15.34 -35.02 32.12
N LYS A 660 -14.22 -34.32 32.30
CA LYS A 660 -14.14 -32.86 32.25
C LYS A 660 -13.23 -32.43 31.12
N ARG A 661 -13.70 -31.51 30.28
CA ARG A 661 -12.95 -30.97 29.15
C ARG A 661 -12.92 -29.46 29.16
N MET A 662 -11.83 -28.89 28.66
CA MET A 662 -11.77 -27.46 28.41
C MET A 662 -12.79 -27.10 27.33
N ALA A 663 -13.65 -26.13 27.64
CA ALA A 663 -14.51 -25.47 26.68
C ALA A 663 -14.09 -24.01 26.53
N LEU A 664 -14.21 -23.54 25.30
CA LEU A 664 -14.07 -22.17 24.88
C LEU A 664 -15.44 -21.52 24.82
N TYR A 665 -15.48 -20.26 25.16
CA TYR A 665 -16.65 -19.42 25.02
C TYR A 665 -16.24 -18.16 24.30
N PHE A 666 -17.14 -17.64 23.49
CA PHE A 666 -16.91 -16.42 22.74
C PHE A 666 -17.96 -15.44 23.17
N GLN A 667 -17.53 -14.36 23.82
CA GLN A 667 -18.39 -13.27 24.18
C GLN A 667 -18.10 -12.14 23.19
N PRO A 668 -19.01 -11.88 22.23
CA PRO A 668 -18.82 -10.81 21.29
C PRO A 668 -18.86 -9.47 22.02
N VAL A 669 -17.87 -8.65 21.72
CA VAL A 669 -17.76 -7.29 22.25
C VAL A 669 -17.85 -6.36 21.06
N GLN A 670 -18.90 -5.57 21.04
CA GLN A 670 -19.03 -4.50 20.06
C GLN A 670 -18.55 -3.21 20.70
N GLN A 671 -17.49 -2.63 20.14
CA GLN A 671 -17.02 -1.31 20.55
C GLN A 671 -17.44 -0.29 19.49
N GLU A 672 -18.25 0.68 19.90
CA GLU A 672 -18.63 1.80 19.04
C GLU A 672 -17.89 3.06 19.48
N PHE A 673 -17.03 3.57 18.61
CA PHE A 673 -16.22 4.76 18.90
C PHE A 673 -16.93 6.03 18.46
N LYS A 674 -17.97 6.44 19.19
CA LYS A 674 -18.65 7.73 18.94
C LYS A 674 -17.75 8.89 19.37
N VAL A 675 -17.54 9.86 18.47
CA VAL A 675 -16.58 10.97 18.60
C VAL A 675 -16.87 11.99 19.74
N ARG A 676 -17.86 11.74 20.61
CA ARG A 676 -18.27 12.63 21.71
C ARG A 676 -18.32 12.01 23.11
N TYR A 677 -18.19 10.69 23.28
CA TYR A 677 -18.29 10.03 24.60
C TYR A 677 -17.29 8.88 24.74
N PHE A 678 -17.06 8.42 25.98
CA PHE A 678 -16.31 7.20 26.28
C PHE A 678 -16.80 6.04 25.38
N PRO A 679 -15.92 5.09 24.99
CA PRO A 679 -16.34 3.96 24.16
C PRO A 679 -17.54 3.27 24.81
N SER A 680 -18.65 3.17 24.08
CA SER A 680 -19.72 2.27 24.50
C SER A 680 -19.27 0.87 24.15
N VAL A 681 -19.16 0.04 25.19
CA VAL A 681 -18.88 -1.38 25.06
C VAL A 681 -20.22 -2.08 25.21
N ASP A 682 -20.75 -2.57 24.11
CA ASP A 682 -21.92 -3.45 24.13
C ASP A 682 -21.40 -4.88 24.18
N GLU A 683 -21.43 -5.48 25.37
CA GLU A 683 -21.18 -6.90 25.54
C GLU A 683 -22.42 -7.69 25.13
N LEU A 684 -22.30 -8.47 24.06
CA LEU A 684 -23.36 -9.37 23.62
C LEU A 684 -23.35 -10.66 24.46
N PRO A 685 -24.46 -11.42 24.46
CA PRO A 685 -24.54 -12.67 25.20
C PRO A 685 -23.40 -13.60 24.84
N ARG A 686 -22.78 -14.17 25.87
CA ARG A 686 -21.74 -15.21 25.74
C ARG A 686 -22.30 -16.39 24.94
N SER A 687 -21.50 -16.93 24.02
CA SER A 687 -21.85 -18.13 23.28
C SER A 687 -22.11 -19.30 24.22
N ARG A 688 -22.75 -20.36 23.69
CA ARG A 688 -22.66 -21.69 24.30
C ARG A 688 -21.18 -22.10 24.46
N ALA A 689 -20.94 -23.05 25.35
CA ALA A 689 -19.65 -23.73 25.42
C ALA A 689 -19.35 -24.39 24.06
N LEU A 690 -18.10 -24.31 23.62
CA LEU A 690 -17.59 -24.98 22.42
C LEU A 690 -16.30 -25.74 22.77
N ARG A 691 -16.09 -26.94 22.23
CA ARG A 691 -14.79 -27.63 22.37
C ARG A 691 -13.75 -27.03 21.40
N PRO A 692 -12.44 -27.19 21.65
CA PRO A 692 -11.41 -26.66 20.76
C PRO A 692 -11.55 -27.09 19.30
N LEU A 693 -12.07 -28.30 19.05
CA LEU A 693 -12.29 -28.85 17.71
C LEU A 693 -13.67 -28.54 17.10
N ASP A 694 -14.57 -27.85 17.82
CA ASP A 694 -15.88 -27.49 17.28
C ASP A 694 -15.70 -26.51 16.10
N TRP A 695 -16.46 -26.71 15.02
CA TRP A 695 -16.42 -25.84 13.85
C TRP A 695 -17.22 -24.56 14.08
N VAL A 696 -16.66 -23.43 13.63
CA VAL A 696 -17.27 -22.12 13.73
C VAL A 696 -17.15 -21.36 12.40
N ARG A 697 -18.16 -20.53 12.11
CA ARG A 697 -18.15 -19.61 10.98
C ARG A 697 -17.72 -18.23 11.48
N VAL A 698 -16.75 -17.61 10.83
CA VAL A 698 -16.23 -16.29 11.23
C VAL A 698 -16.36 -15.33 10.07
N LYS A 699 -17.13 -14.26 10.27
CA LYS A 699 -17.26 -13.15 9.34
C LYS A 699 -16.25 -12.06 9.72
N VAL A 700 -15.22 -11.89 8.90
CA VAL A 700 -14.20 -10.87 9.10
C VAL A 700 -14.60 -9.62 8.30
N SER A 701 -14.92 -8.55 9.03
CA SER A 701 -15.24 -7.23 8.50
C SER A 701 -13.97 -6.42 8.22
N GLY A 702 -13.90 -5.78 7.06
CA GLY A 702 -12.75 -4.99 6.61
C GLY A 702 -12.88 -4.59 5.14
N PRO A 703 -11.82 -4.04 4.51
CA PRO A 703 -11.85 -3.61 3.10
C PRO A 703 -12.09 -4.77 2.12
N GLN A 704 -11.81 -6.01 2.54
CA GLN A 704 -12.22 -7.22 1.84
C GLN A 704 -12.95 -8.12 2.85
N PRO A 705 -14.29 -8.02 2.95
CA PRO A 705 -15.03 -8.88 3.86
C PRO A 705 -14.90 -10.34 3.42
N ARG A 706 -14.56 -11.21 4.35
CA ARG A 706 -14.37 -12.65 4.09
C ARG A 706 -15.09 -13.47 5.16
N THR A 707 -15.61 -14.62 4.76
CA THR A 707 -16.13 -15.62 5.69
C THR A 707 -15.13 -16.77 5.75
N HIS A 708 -14.71 -17.11 6.96
CA HIS A 708 -13.79 -18.20 7.23
C HIS A 708 -14.52 -19.31 7.98
N LEU A 709 -14.18 -20.55 7.63
CA LEU A 709 -14.52 -21.73 8.40
C LEU A 709 -13.28 -22.15 9.19
N MET A 710 -13.39 -22.29 10.50
CA MET A 710 -12.25 -22.66 11.34
C MET A 710 -12.71 -23.41 12.59
N THR A 711 -11.76 -24.02 13.28
CA THR A 711 -12.02 -24.59 14.61
C THR A 711 -12.17 -23.47 15.65
N ALA A 712 -12.90 -23.75 16.74
CA ALA A 712 -13.00 -22.83 17.88
C ALA A 712 -11.61 -22.52 18.46
N MET A 713 -10.66 -23.45 18.42
CA MET A 713 -9.28 -23.20 18.83
C MET A 713 -8.59 -22.13 17.96
N GLU A 714 -8.75 -22.20 16.64
CA GLU A 714 -8.23 -21.17 15.74
C GLU A 714 -8.86 -19.82 16.04
N LEU A 715 -10.19 -19.77 16.20
CA LEU A 715 -10.89 -18.54 16.57
C LEU A 715 -10.40 -17.98 17.91
N ALA A 716 -10.18 -18.83 18.91
CA ALA A 716 -9.67 -18.42 20.22
C ALA A 716 -8.26 -17.84 20.13
N LEU A 717 -7.38 -18.48 19.35
CA LEU A 717 -6.02 -17.99 19.13
C LEU A 717 -6.01 -16.69 18.32
N LEU A 718 -6.86 -16.59 17.29
CA LEU A 718 -7.07 -15.39 16.49
C LEU A 718 -7.62 -14.23 17.34
N ALA A 719 -8.65 -14.47 18.16
CA ALA A 719 -9.23 -13.47 19.04
C ALA A 719 -8.29 -13.08 20.21
N SER A 720 -7.35 -13.96 20.59
CA SER A 720 -6.29 -13.63 21.55
C SER A 720 -5.16 -12.78 20.96
N THR A 721 -5.15 -12.57 19.64
CA THR A 721 -4.26 -11.57 19.04
C THR A 721 -4.82 -10.19 19.35
N PRO A 722 -4.06 -9.31 20.03
CA PRO A 722 -4.52 -7.99 20.28
C PRO A 722 -4.52 -7.26 18.95
N ASP A 723 -5.70 -6.80 18.54
CA ASP A 723 -5.85 -6.02 17.32
C ASP A 723 -4.92 -4.81 17.42
N THR A 724 -3.84 -4.83 16.64
CA THR A 724 -2.82 -3.79 16.68
C THR A 724 -3.42 -2.43 16.35
N SER A 725 -4.50 -2.37 15.57
CA SER A 725 -5.23 -1.13 15.31
C SER A 725 -5.96 -0.61 16.55
N LEU A 726 -6.47 -1.49 17.41
CA LEU A 726 -7.02 -1.15 18.73
C LEU A 726 -5.93 -0.85 19.75
N ILE A 727 -4.80 -1.54 19.73
CA ILE A 727 -3.64 -1.17 20.55
C ILE A 727 -3.13 0.20 20.11
N TRP A 728 -3.05 0.51 18.82
CA TRP A 728 -2.59 1.82 18.35
C TRP A 728 -3.64 2.91 18.59
N SER A 729 -4.93 2.61 18.49
CA SER A 729 -6.05 3.49 18.88
C SER A 729 -6.07 3.75 20.39
N ALA A 730 -5.93 2.69 21.19
CA ALA A 730 -5.89 2.74 22.64
C ALA A 730 -4.56 3.30 23.15
N ILE A 731 -3.42 3.06 22.50
CA ILE A 731 -2.14 3.71 22.78
C ILE A 731 -2.23 5.16 22.38
N SER A 732 -2.80 5.53 21.23
CA SER A 732 -3.02 6.94 20.88
C SER A 732 -3.83 7.65 21.97
N ARG A 733 -4.90 7.01 22.48
CA ARG A 733 -5.73 7.53 23.58
C ARG A 733 -5.11 7.40 24.98
N ILE A 734 -4.32 6.36 25.28
CA ILE A 734 -3.56 6.19 26.54
C ILE A 734 -2.38 7.14 26.54
N THR A 735 -1.84 7.52 25.39
CA THR A 735 -0.81 8.55 25.27
C THR A 735 -1.45 9.93 25.48
N GLU A 736 -2.67 10.17 24.96
CA GLU A 736 -3.50 11.34 25.33
C GLU A 736 -3.86 11.35 26.83
N MET A 737 -4.26 10.21 27.41
CA MET A 737 -4.66 10.09 28.81
C MET A 737 -3.47 10.03 29.77
N GLN A 738 -2.33 9.44 29.43
CA GLN A 738 -1.08 9.45 30.21
C GLN A 738 -0.36 10.79 30.08
N MET A 739 -0.54 11.53 28.98
CA MET A 739 -0.16 12.95 28.96
C MET A 739 -1.01 13.77 29.96
N LEU A 740 -2.26 13.40 30.21
CA LEU A 740 -3.13 14.02 31.22
C LEU A 740 -2.88 13.50 32.65
N TYR A 741 -2.81 12.17 32.85
CA TYR A 741 -2.69 11.49 34.16
C TYR A 741 -1.25 11.26 34.60
N GLY A 742 -0.31 11.02 33.69
CA GLY A 742 1.12 10.94 34.00
C GLY A 742 1.71 12.29 34.38
N ALA A 743 1.17 13.39 33.82
CA ALA A 743 1.48 14.75 34.26
C ALA A 743 0.99 15.02 35.69
N VAL A 744 -0.20 14.54 36.08
CA VAL A 744 -0.77 14.75 37.43
C VAL A 744 -0.22 13.75 38.47
N SER A 745 -0.01 12.49 38.10
CA SER A 745 0.43 11.43 39.03
C SER A 745 1.95 11.41 39.27
N ALA A 746 2.77 11.91 38.33
CA ALA A 746 4.21 12.11 38.59
C ALA A 746 4.49 13.38 39.41
N LEU A 747 3.59 14.36 39.40
CA LEU A 747 3.64 15.55 40.27
C LEU A 747 3.26 15.23 41.73
N ALA A 748 2.43 14.19 41.96
CA ALA A 748 1.98 13.82 43.31
C ALA A 748 2.93 12.89 44.10
N ARG A 749 3.94 12.25 43.46
CA ARG A 749 4.80 11.25 44.13
C ARG A 749 6.31 11.50 44.09
N ALA A 750 6.77 12.67 43.63
CA ALA A 750 8.20 12.98 43.51
C ALA A 750 8.77 14.10 44.42
N PRO A 751 8.14 14.57 45.51
CA PRO A 751 8.89 15.14 46.62
C PRO A 751 9.08 14.02 47.66
N LEU A 752 10.30 13.50 47.85
CA LEU A 752 10.77 12.89 49.13
C LEU A 752 12.18 12.25 49.08
N LEU A 753 13.08 12.57 48.14
CA LEU A 753 14.48 12.09 48.20
C LEU A 753 15.50 13.17 47.82
N THR A 754 15.37 14.37 48.37
CA THR A 754 16.45 15.37 48.39
C THR A 754 17.10 15.39 49.76
N GLY A 755 18.10 14.53 49.97
CA GLY A 755 18.88 14.56 51.21
C GLY A 755 19.74 13.32 51.48
N VAL A 756 20.66 12.93 50.58
CA VAL A 756 21.81 12.07 50.94
C VAL A 756 23.06 12.51 50.16
N PRO A 757 24.20 12.78 50.81
CA PRO A 757 25.45 13.14 50.15
C PRO A 757 26.15 11.93 49.50
N ALA A 758 26.93 12.21 48.45
CA ALA A 758 27.35 11.30 47.40
C ALA A 758 28.44 10.25 47.73
N MET A 759 28.49 9.66 48.93
CA MET A 759 29.57 8.71 49.29
C MET A 759 29.16 7.37 49.93
N ALA A 760 27.93 6.88 49.72
CA ALA A 760 27.58 5.51 50.12
C ALA A 760 26.51 4.88 49.22
N ALA A 761 26.93 4.15 48.18
CA ALA A 761 26.20 3.03 47.58
C ALA A 761 27.06 2.36 46.49
N GLN A 762 27.86 1.36 46.86
CA GLN A 762 28.32 0.34 45.91
C GLN A 762 27.22 -0.71 45.77
N GLY A 763 26.67 -0.88 44.55
CA GLY A 763 25.83 -2.02 44.18
C GLY A 763 24.52 -1.66 43.45
N GLY A 764 24.33 -2.23 42.25
CA GLY A 764 23.03 -2.47 41.59
C GLY A 764 22.21 -1.28 41.07
N THR A 765 22.14 -0.15 41.78
CA THR A 765 21.19 0.94 41.51
C THR A 765 21.62 1.91 40.41
N LEU A 766 22.92 1.99 40.09
CA LEU A 766 23.45 2.88 39.03
C LEU A 766 23.09 2.43 37.61
N ALA A 767 22.86 1.13 37.38
CA ALA A 767 22.41 0.59 36.10
C ALA A 767 20.91 0.82 35.86
N ALA A 768 20.08 0.75 36.90
CA ALA A 768 18.66 1.11 36.84
C ALA A 768 18.46 2.62 36.64
N ILE A 769 19.29 3.45 37.29
CA ILE A 769 19.27 4.92 37.11
C ILE A 769 19.81 5.32 35.73
N ARG A 770 20.85 4.65 35.20
CA ARG A 770 21.28 4.81 33.79
C ARG A 770 20.21 4.34 32.81
N GLY A 771 19.53 3.23 33.07
CA GLY A 771 18.43 2.72 32.23
C GLY A 771 17.23 3.66 32.21
N ALA A 772 16.88 4.26 33.35
CA ALA A 772 15.83 5.27 33.44
C ALA A 772 16.23 6.59 32.75
N ALA A 773 17.48 7.03 32.91
CA ALA A 773 18.01 8.21 32.22
C ALA A 773 18.13 8.02 30.70
N VAL A 774 18.48 6.81 30.23
CA VAL A 774 18.52 6.44 28.81
C VAL A 774 17.10 6.32 28.23
N ARG A 775 16.12 5.78 28.98
CA ARG A 775 14.70 5.79 28.56
C ARG A 775 14.13 7.21 28.51
N LEU A 776 14.52 8.07 29.45
CA LEU A 776 14.19 9.51 29.43
C LEU A 776 14.90 10.25 28.28
N PHE A 777 16.13 9.86 27.94
CA PHE A 777 16.90 10.39 26.80
C PHE A 777 16.31 9.97 25.46
N VAL A 778 15.94 8.70 25.30
CA VAL A 778 15.27 8.17 24.10
C VAL A 778 13.88 8.78 23.95
N GLY A 779 13.09 8.86 25.03
CA GLY A 779 11.77 9.51 24.98
C GLY A 779 11.84 11.00 24.62
N ARG A 780 12.88 11.71 25.08
CA ARG A 780 13.11 13.13 24.75
C ARG A 780 13.70 13.36 23.36
N ILE A 781 14.55 12.45 22.86
CA ILE A 781 15.04 12.48 21.48
C ILE A 781 13.93 12.11 20.50
N SER A 782 13.06 11.16 20.82
CA SER A 782 11.89 10.83 20.01
C SER A 782 10.97 12.03 19.88
N LEU A 783 10.72 12.79 20.96
CA LEU A 783 9.97 14.04 20.90
C LEU A 783 10.61 15.02 19.91
N VAL A 784 11.92 15.27 20.01
CA VAL A 784 12.67 16.20 19.15
C VAL A 784 12.78 15.72 17.70
N ALA A 785 12.91 14.41 17.47
CA ALA A 785 12.89 13.82 16.14
C ALA A 785 11.52 14.00 15.48
N THR A 786 10.44 13.85 16.24
CA THR A 786 9.08 14.16 15.77
C THR A 786 8.94 15.65 15.40
N LEU A 787 9.57 16.58 16.15
CA LEU A 787 9.62 18.01 15.79
C LEU A 787 10.33 18.26 14.46
N ALA A 788 11.47 17.60 14.26
CA ALA A 788 12.26 17.74 13.04
C ALA A 788 11.50 17.17 11.82
N VAL A 789 10.78 16.05 12.00
CA VAL A 789 9.96 15.43 10.96
C VAL A 789 8.75 16.31 10.61
N VAL A 790 7.97 16.76 11.59
CA VAL A 790 6.81 17.64 11.35
C VAL A 790 7.23 18.94 10.68
N ASP A 791 8.38 19.49 11.06
CA ASP A 791 8.89 20.73 10.47
C ASP A 791 9.48 20.53 9.06
N THR A 792 10.08 19.37 8.80
CA THR A 792 10.56 18.99 7.45
C THR A 792 9.42 18.88 6.45
N TYR A 793 8.25 18.44 6.91
CA TYR A 793 7.04 18.31 6.10
C TYR A 793 6.04 19.45 6.33
N ARG A 794 6.43 20.55 7.01
CA ARG A 794 5.49 21.62 7.41
C ARG A 794 4.87 22.32 6.21
N ASP A 795 5.63 22.53 5.14
CA ASP A 795 5.11 23.17 3.94
C ASP A 795 4.12 22.25 3.22
N GLU A 796 4.39 20.94 3.13
CA GLU A 796 3.47 19.92 2.61
C GLU A 796 2.21 19.77 3.48
N LEU A 797 2.36 19.75 4.80
CA LEU A 797 1.26 19.70 5.76
C LEU A 797 0.41 20.99 5.68
N SER A 798 1.03 22.15 5.45
CA SER A 798 0.29 23.41 5.34
C SER A 798 -0.57 23.52 4.07
N GLN A 799 -0.40 22.61 3.10
CA GLN A 799 -1.17 22.60 1.85
C GLN A 799 -2.58 22.01 2.04
N THR A 800 -2.84 21.25 3.11
CA THR A 800 -4.15 20.69 3.41
C THR A 800 -4.81 21.41 4.59
N PRO A 801 -6.16 21.53 4.62
CA PRO A 801 -6.88 22.02 5.80
C PRO A 801 -6.50 21.25 7.08
N GLU A 802 -6.42 19.92 6.97
CA GLU A 802 -6.13 19.00 8.06
C GLU A 802 -4.70 19.18 8.59
N GLY A 803 -3.73 19.41 7.69
CA GLY A 803 -2.36 19.66 8.08
C GLY A 803 -2.15 21.07 8.65
N ARG A 804 -2.94 22.08 8.26
CA ARG A 804 -2.93 23.41 8.92
C ARG A 804 -3.49 23.35 10.35
N ASP A 805 -4.55 22.58 10.57
CA ASP A 805 -5.12 22.37 11.90
C ASP A 805 -4.17 21.54 12.79
N PHE A 806 -3.54 20.51 12.22
CA PHE A 806 -2.47 19.77 12.88
C PHE A 806 -1.31 20.68 13.28
N LEU A 807 -0.83 21.55 12.39
CA LEU A 807 0.26 22.49 12.68
C LEU A 807 -0.16 23.50 13.76
N ALA A 808 -1.40 23.98 13.78
CA ALA A 808 -1.89 24.89 14.80
C ALA A 808 -1.92 24.25 16.20
N VAL A 809 -2.38 22.99 16.30
CA VAL A 809 -2.40 22.28 17.59
C VAL A 809 -1.02 21.77 17.99
N HIS A 810 -0.21 21.31 17.05
CA HIS A 810 1.21 21.03 17.26
C HIS A 810 1.91 22.27 17.82
N ASP A 811 1.73 23.45 17.23
CA ASP A 811 2.38 24.69 17.66
C ASP A 811 1.88 25.17 19.02
N ALA A 812 0.60 24.93 19.36
CA ALA A 812 0.04 25.20 20.69
C ALA A 812 0.53 24.21 21.76
N ALA A 813 0.56 22.91 21.45
CA ALA A 813 1.11 21.87 22.32
C ALA A 813 2.60 22.09 22.56
N MET A 814 3.32 22.52 21.52
CA MET A 814 4.71 22.93 21.62
C MET A 814 4.91 24.16 22.48
N LEU A 815 4.03 25.16 22.42
CA LEU A 815 4.07 26.33 23.31
C LEU A 815 3.94 25.91 24.79
N VAL A 816 3.02 24.98 25.08
CA VAL A 816 2.71 24.53 26.44
C VAL A 816 3.81 23.61 26.99
N LEU A 817 4.36 22.70 26.18
CA LEU A 817 5.48 21.84 26.54
C LEU A 817 6.80 22.63 26.66
N ALA A 818 7.02 23.61 25.77
CA ALA A 818 8.14 24.54 25.82
C ALA A 818 8.12 25.39 27.09
N GLY A 819 6.97 25.97 27.48
CA GLY A 819 6.87 26.79 28.68
C GLY A 819 7.27 26.04 29.97
N ARG A 820 6.87 24.77 30.10
CA ARG A 820 7.06 23.96 31.32
C ARG A 820 8.43 23.28 31.43
N ASP A 821 8.95 22.69 30.35
CA ASP A 821 10.16 21.86 30.41
C ASP A 821 11.46 22.62 30.06
N ILE A 822 11.35 23.79 29.41
CA ILE A 822 12.53 24.59 29.06
C ILE A 822 13.23 25.20 30.28
N TYR A 823 12.51 25.53 31.36
CA TYR A 823 13.14 25.95 32.62
C TYR A 823 14.14 24.91 33.14
N LYS A 824 13.75 23.63 33.13
CA LYS A 824 14.62 22.51 33.54
C LYS A 824 15.75 22.27 32.54
N LEU A 825 15.52 22.48 31.24
CA LEU A 825 16.55 22.33 30.20
C LEU A 825 17.61 23.45 30.24
N ALA A 826 17.20 24.68 30.54
CA ALA A 826 18.06 25.86 30.62
C ALA A 826 18.88 25.93 31.93
N THR A 827 18.32 25.47 33.06
CA THR A 827 19.00 25.54 34.38
C THR A 827 19.84 24.31 34.73
N SER A 828 19.61 23.16 34.09
CA SER A 828 20.31 21.90 34.41
C SER A 828 21.61 21.65 33.64
N GLY A 829 21.98 22.51 32.68
CA GLY A 829 23.14 22.28 31.79
C GLY A 829 22.95 21.15 30.76
N ILE A 830 21.85 20.40 30.83
CA ILE A 830 21.56 19.25 29.96
C ILE A 830 21.51 19.64 28.47
N GLY A 831 21.00 20.83 28.14
CA GLY A 831 20.96 21.30 26.74
C GLY A 831 22.35 21.49 26.13
N ARG A 832 23.32 22.00 26.90
CA ARG A 832 24.71 22.16 26.45
C ARG A 832 25.41 20.82 26.30
N GLU A 833 25.17 19.90 27.24
CA GLU A 833 25.72 18.54 27.20
C GLU A 833 25.15 17.73 26.02
N LEU A 834 23.85 17.87 25.73
CA LEU A 834 23.21 17.26 24.56
C LEU A 834 23.78 17.80 23.24
N ALA A 835 23.94 19.11 23.12
CA ALA A 835 24.52 19.73 21.93
C ALA A 835 26.02 19.42 21.77
N HIS A 836 26.76 19.22 22.86
CA HIS A 836 28.17 18.84 22.85
C HIS A 836 28.34 17.37 22.45
N ARG A 837 27.63 16.44 23.10
CA ARG A 837 27.66 15.00 22.77
C ARG A 837 27.06 14.71 21.40
N GLY A 838 26.01 15.42 20.99
CA GLY A 838 25.44 15.35 19.64
C GLY A 838 26.44 15.79 18.58
N ARG A 839 27.19 16.87 18.81
CA ARG A 839 28.28 17.29 17.91
C ARG A 839 29.42 16.29 17.85
N LEU A 840 29.81 15.70 18.98
CA LEU A 840 30.81 14.63 19.03
C LEU A 840 30.36 13.37 18.29
N ALA A 841 29.09 12.99 18.40
CA ALA A 841 28.50 11.88 17.66
C ALA A 841 28.43 12.18 16.15
N LEU A 842 28.08 13.41 15.75
CA LEU A 842 28.09 13.82 14.35
C LEU A 842 29.50 13.92 13.76
N SER A 843 30.50 14.38 14.52
CA SER A 843 31.89 14.41 14.08
C SER A 843 32.48 13.00 13.97
N ALA A 844 32.09 12.07 14.86
CA ALA A 844 32.50 10.66 14.80
C ALA A 844 31.82 9.91 13.63
N ALA A 845 30.57 10.26 13.31
CA ALA A 845 29.83 9.69 12.19
C ALA A 845 30.20 10.31 10.83
N GLY A 846 30.86 11.47 10.80
CA GLY A 846 31.27 12.15 9.57
C GLY A 846 30.10 12.46 8.62
N SER A 847 30.34 12.35 7.31
CA SER A 847 29.29 12.50 6.28
C SER A 847 28.21 11.40 6.34
N ARG A 848 28.43 10.31 7.09
CA ARG A 848 27.51 9.15 7.20
C ARG A 848 26.39 9.34 8.23
N ALA A 849 26.39 10.41 9.03
CA ALA A 849 25.24 10.75 9.86
C ALA A 849 24.02 11.05 8.97
N SER A 850 22.87 10.44 9.28
CA SER A 850 21.62 10.71 8.57
C SER A 850 21.28 12.20 8.64
N SER A 851 20.72 12.74 7.55
CA SER A 851 20.26 14.14 7.49
C SER A 851 19.34 14.49 8.65
N GLY A 852 18.44 13.57 9.04
CA GLY A 852 17.53 13.73 10.17
C GLY A 852 18.24 13.81 11.54
N LEU A 853 19.33 13.07 11.76
CA LEU A 853 20.10 13.17 13.01
C LEU A 853 20.83 14.52 13.09
N ARG A 854 21.40 14.97 11.97
CA ARG A 854 22.07 16.28 11.88
C ARG A 854 21.08 17.44 12.13
N GLU A 855 19.89 17.37 11.52
CA GLU A 855 18.82 18.36 11.72
C GLU A 855 18.23 18.35 13.14
N SER A 856 18.17 17.19 13.80
CA SER A 856 17.71 17.07 15.18
C SER A 856 18.69 17.72 16.15
N VAL A 857 19.99 17.47 15.98
CA VAL A 857 21.04 18.11 16.80
C VAL A 857 21.08 19.63 16.57
N GLU A 858 20.92 20.07 15.33
CA GLU A 858 20.86 21.51 14.98
C GLU A 858 19.62 22.19 15.58
N SER A 859 18.47 21.52 15.60
CA SER A 859 17.24 22.05 16.22
C SER A 859 17.38 22.21 17.73
N VAL A 860 18.05 21.28 18.42
CA VAL A 860 18.38 21.40 19.84
C VAL A 860 19.35 22.55 20.08
N GLN A 861 20.38 22.69 19.24
CA GLN A 861 21.35 23.77 19.38
C GLN A 861 20.73 25.15 19.11
N ALA A 862 19.84 25.26 18.13
CA ALA A 862 19.10 26.48 17.86
C ALA A 862 18.14 26.84 19.00
N LEU A 863 17.46 25.86 19.60
CA LEU A 863 16.60 26.06 20.76
C LEU A 863 17.40 26.61 21.95
N VAL A 864 18.55 26.01 22.25
CA VAL A 864 19.45 26.46 23.33
C VAL A 864 19.94 27.90 23.08
N LYS A 865 20.40 28.20 21.86
CA LYS A 865 20.83 29.56 21.50
C LYS A 865 19.70 30.59 21.56
N THR A 866 18.48 30.21 21.19
CA THR A 866 17.29 31.08 21.26
C THR A 866 17.00 31.46 22.70
N LEU A 867 17.12 30.49 23.60
CA LEU A 867 16.91 30.70 25.02
C LEU A 867 17.99 31.56 25.65
N GLU A 868 19.27 31.29 25.34
CA GLU A 868 20.39 32.10 25.81
C GLU A 868 20.23 33.57 25.35
N ARG A 869 19.83 33.78 24.09
CA ARG A 869 19.60 35.11 23.53
C ARG A 869 18.41 35.82 24.19
N MET A 870 17.27 35.16 24.34
CA MET A 870 16.08 35.79 24.94
C MET A 870 16.21 36.07 26.43
N LEU A 871 16.95 35.22 27.17
CA LEU A 871 17.30 35.47 28.57
C LEU A 871 18.30 36.62 28.69
N ALA A 872 19.32 36.69 27.83
CA ALA A 872 20.29 37.78 27.81
C ALA A 872 19.67 39.13 27.43
N GLU A 873 18.70 39.13 26.49
CA GLU A 873 17.95 40.32 26.08
C GLU A 873 16.85 40.72 27.08
N GLY A 874 16.65 39.98 28.18
CA GLY A 874 15.61 40.24 29.18
C GLY A 874 14.18 40.06 28.67
N LYS A 875 14.00 39.52 27.45
CA LYS A 875 12.71 39.29 26.79
C LYS A 875 11.98 38.06 27.31
N ALA A 876 12.65 37.26 28.12
CA ALA A 876 12.05 36.18 28.88
C ALA A 876 12.71 36.09 30.26
N VAL A 877 11.93 35.74 31.28
CA VAL A 877 12.38 35.57 32.66
C VAL A 877 12.16 34.11 33.05
N ALA A 878 13.22 33.45 33.49
CA ALA A 878 13.13 32.11 34.04
C ALA A 878 12.51 32.16 35.44
N THR A 879 11.37 31.51 35.64
CA THR A 879 10.71 31.36 36.95
C THR A 879 10.57 29.87 37.31
N PRO A 880 10.34 29.52 38.60
CA PRO A 880 10.10 28.14 39.00
C PRO A 880 8.92 27.47 38.29
N ASP A 881 7.95 28.26 37.80
CA ASP A 881 6.76 27.80 37.07
C ASP A 881 7.00 27.66 35.56
N GLY A 882 8.18 28.03 35.05
CA GLY A 882 8.50 28.04 33.62
C GLY A 882 9.08 29.38 33.13
N LEU A 883 9.27 29.50 31.82
CA LEU A 883 9.60 30.77 31.17
C LEU A 883 8.39 31.69 31.19
N ARG A 884 8.51 32.84 31.88
CA ARG A 884 7.54 33.92 31.78
C ARG A 884 8.04 34.95 30.79
N PHE A 885 7.22 35.27 29.81
CA PHE A 885 7.48 36.40 28.92
C PHE A 885 6.85 37.65 29.55
N PRO A 886 7.63 38.65 29.97
CA PRO A 886 7.13 39.82 30.67
C PRO A 886 6.25 40.74 29.79
N LEU A 887 6.19 40.50 28.48
CA LEU A 887 5.43 41.28 27.50
C LEU A 887 4.39 40.39 26.77
N PRO A 888 3.18 40.91 26.47
CA PRO A 888 2.22 40.24 25.58
C PRO A 888 2.86 39.95 24.21
N GLY A 889 2.72 38.72 23.69
CA GLY A 889 3.32 38.30 22.40
C GLY A 889 4.71 37.66 22.51
N GLY A 890 5.25 37.44 23.71
CA GLY A 890 6.58 36.85 23.89
C GLY A 890 6.73 35.41 23.35
N ALA A 891 5.64 34.66 23.21
CA ALA A 891 5.68 33.33 22.62
C ALA A 891 5.90 33.38 21.09
N GLU A 892 5.34 34.39 20.42
CA GLU A 892 5.53 34.65 19.00
C GLU A 892 6.92 35.24 18.75
N ALA A 893 7.41 36.11 19.63
CA ALA A 893 8.80 36.55 19.63
C ALA A 893 9.78 35.37 19.83
N PHE A 894 9.43 34.40 20.67
CA PHE A 894 10.21 33.17 20.83
C PHE A 894 10.24 32.32 19.57
N LYS A 895 9.08 32.09 18.93
CA LYS A 895 9.01 31.39 17.65
C LYS A 895 9.83 32.09 16.56
N GLN A 896 9.69 33.41 16.44
CA GLN A 896 10.46 34.21 15.49
C GLN A 896 11.97 34.07 15.73
N ALA A 897 12.42 34.23 16.98
CA ALA A 897 13.83 34.08 17.35
C ALA A 897 14.36 32.65 17.09
N PHE A 898 13.54 31.63 17.36
CA PHE A 898 13.89 30.23 17.11
C PHE A 898 14.10 29.94 15.62
N PHE A 899 13.15 30.36 14.78
CA PHE A 899 13.27 30.16 13.33
C PHE A 899 14.40 31.00 12.73
N ALA A 900 14.62 32.22 13.23
CA ALA A 900 15.75 33.06 12.83
C ALA A 900 17.10 32.38 13.14
N ILE A 901 17.30 31.86 14.35
CA ILE A 901 18.55 31.20 14.74
C ILE A 901 18.79 29.90 13.96
N ARG A 902 17.73 29.16 13.60
CA ARG A 902 17.86 28.02 12.69
C ARG A 902 18.29 28.45 11.29
N GLY A 903 17.74 29.55 10.79
CA GLY A 903 18.18 30.19 9.55
C GLY A 903 19.65 30.59 9.61
N GLU A 904 20.10 31.22 10.71
CA GLU A 904 21.50 31.63 10.93
C GLU A 904 22.45 30.43 10.91
N MET A 905 22.08 29.33 11.55
CA MET A 905 22.88 28.10 11.54
C MET A 905 22.96 27.46 10.15
N ALA A 906 21.88 27.49 9.37
CA ALA A 906 21.89 27.02 7.99
C ALA A 906 22.73 27.93 7.08
N ALA A 907 22.59 29.25 7.24
CA ALA A 907 23.36 30.26 6.52
C ALA A 907 24.88 30.10 6.76
N ALA A 908 25.29 29.89 8.02
CA ALA A 908 26.69 29.64 8.36
C ALA A 908 27.25 28.39 7.66
N ARG A 909 26.44 27.34 7.48
CA ARG A 909 26.86 26.14 6.73
C ARG A 909 26.95 26.39 5.23
N ALA A 910 25.99 27.10 4.65
CA ALA A 910 26.03 27.47 3.24
C ALA A 910 27.31 28.27 2.94
N LEU A 911 27.62 29.28 3.75
CA LEU A 911 28.85 30.07 3.63
C LEU A 911 30.11 29.24 3.89
N GLY A 912 30.08 28.33 4.88
CA GLY A 912 31.19 27.41 5.13
C GLY A 912 31.46 26.47 3.96
N GLY A 913 30.41 25.98 3.29
CA GLY A 913 30.52 25.16 2.08
C GLY A 913 31.08 25.93 0.89
N ILE A 914 30.64 27.17 0.69
CA ILE A 914 31.16 28.06 -0.37
C ILE A 914 32.64 28.38 -0.14
N ARG A 915 33.00 28.83 1.07
CA ARG A 915 34.39 29.12 1.45
C ARG A 915 35.27 27.87 1.39
N GLY A 916 34.76 26.72 1.84
CA GLY A 916 35.46 25.44 1.80
C GLY A 916 35.74 24.92 0.38
N ALA A 917 34.94 25.34 -0.60
CA ALA A 917 35.16 25.08 -2.01
C ALA A 917 36.09 26.11 -2.69
N GLY A 918 36.62 27.09 -1.95
CA GLY A 918 37.50 28.14 -2.48
C GLY A 918 36.79 29.25 -3.27
N LEU A 919 35.45 29.35 -3.17
CA LEU A 919 34.66 30.37 -3.85
C LEU A 919 34.54 31.64 -2.97
N ALA A 920 34.44 32.81 -3.62
CA ALA A 920 34.19 34.08 -2.96
C ALA A 920 32.80 34.08 -2.30
N ALA A 921 32.75 34.36 -1.00
CA ALA A 921 31.52 34.28 -0.22
C ALA A 921 30.95 35.66 0.18
N GLU A 922 31.61 36.77 -0.16
CA GLU A 922 31.21 38.11 0.32
C GLU A 922 29.80 38.49 -0.15
N GLU A 923 29.46 38.23 -1.41
CA GLU A 923 28.12 38.54 -1.93
C GLU A 923 27.03 37.64 -1.31
N ALA A 924 27.32 36.35 -1.16
CA ALA A 924 26.41 35.40 -0.52
C ALA A 924 26.15 35.75 0.96
N GLU A 925 27.19 36.21 1.66
CA GLU A 925 27.12 36.67 3.06
C GLU A 925 26.29 37.95 3.17
N LYS A 926 26.51 38.91 2.28
CA LYS A 926 25.71 40.15 2.22
C LYS A 926 24.22 39.87 2.02
N THR A 927 23.87 38.96 1.10
CA THR A 927 22.47 38.59 0.86
C THR A 927 21.85 37.88 2.06
N LEU A 928 22.56 36.94 2.70
CA LEU A 928 22.05 36.25 3.88
C LEU A 928 21.89 37.18 5.09
N GLU A 929 22.77 38.16 5.27
CA GLU A 929 22.62 39.18 6.31
C GLU A 929 21.46 40.16 6.00
N ALA A 930 21.26 40.54 4.74
CA ALA A 930 20.11 41.35 4.34
C ALA A 930 18.77 40.63 4.62
N LEU A 931 18.68 39.34 4.28
CA LEU A 931 17.49 38.53 4.59
C LEU A 931 17.29 38.33 6.08
N LYS A 932 18.37 38.21 6.86
CA LYS A 932 18.31 38.10 8.32
C LYS A 932 17.80 39.39 8.98
N LEU A 933 18.16 40.55 8.45
CA LEU A 933 17.58 41.83 8.89
C LEU A 933 16.07 41.87 8.61
N LEU A 934 15.64 41.48 7.39
CA LEU A 934 14.22 41.40 7.04
C LEU A 934 13.45 40.35 7.86
N ALA A 935 14.10 39.24 8.23
CA ALA A 935 13.53 38.20 9.10
C ALA A 935 13.18 38.71 10.51
N ALA A 936 13.80 39.80 10.96
CA ALA A 936 13.45 40.44 12.23
C ALA A 936 12.17 41.28 12.14
N GLU A 937 11.71 41.62 10.93
CA GLU A 937 10.54 42.48 10.70
C GLU A 937 9.21 41.70 10.71
N SER A 938 9.21 40.42 10.33
CA SER A 938 8.00 39.58 10.29
C SER A 938 8.28 38.08 10.40
N GLN A 939 7.28 37.33 10.88
CA GLN A 939 7.37 35.86 10.99
C GLN A 939 7.46 35.20 9.61
N GLU A 940 6.74 35.72 8.62
CA GLU A 940 6.73 35.23 7.24
C GLU A 940 8.12 35.35 6.62
N MET A 941 8.82 36.47 6.86
CA MET A 941 10.21 36.64 6.42
C MET A 941 11.20 35.77 7.18
N ALA A 942 10.99 35.52 8.48
CA ALA A 942 11.82 34.56 9.23
C ALA A 942 11.73 33.14 8.69
N LEU A 943 10.51 32.70 8.31
CA LEU A 943 10.28 31.42 7.66
C LEU A 943 10.92 31.37 6.26
N ALA A 944 10.80 32.45 5.49
CA ALA A 944 11.43 32.60 4.18
C ALA A 944 12.97 32.53 4.25
N TYR A 945 13.58 33.30 5.14
CA TYR A 945 15.03 33.28 5.39
C TYR A 945 15.49 31.87 5.76
N GLY A 946 14.79 31.20 6.68
CA GLY A 946 15.09 29.82 7.06
C GLY A 946 15.02 28.84 5.88
N ALA A 947 14.01 28.96 5.02
CA ALA A 947 13.85 28.13 3.83
C ALA A 947 14.99 28.34 2.82
N VAL A 948 15.32 29.61 2.52
CA VAL A 948 16.41 30.00 1.62
C VAL A 948 17.76 29.49 2.15
N ALA A 949 18.07 29.73 3.42
CA ALA A 949 19.33 29.33 4.03
C ALA A 949 19.50 27.81 4.06
N ARG A 950 18.43 27.04 4.34
CA ARG A 950 18.45 25.57 4.28
C ARG A 950 18.64 25.05 2.87
N ARG A 951 17.98 25.66 1.88
CA ARG A 951 18.13 25.27 0.47
C ARG A 951 19.56 25.55 -0.01
N ALA A 952 20.10 26.72 0.27
CA ALA A 952 21.48 27.06 -0.05
C ALA A 952 22.48 26.07 0.59
N ALA A 953 22.28 25.71 1.86
CA ALA A 953 23.13 24.74 2.54
C ALA A 953 23.05 23.31 1.99
N ALA A 954 21.96 22.97 1.29
CA ALA A 954 21.76 21.65 0.67
C ALA A 954 22.26 21.58 -0.78
N LEU A 955 22.58 22.71 -1.40
CA LEU A 955 23.09 22.77 -2.77
C LEU A 955 24.62 22.68 -2.80
N PRO A 956 25.22 22.14 -3.87
CA PRO A 956 26.66 22.28 -4.13
C PRO A 956 27.09 23.75 -4.12
N ALA A 957 28.32 24.03 -3.69
CA ALA A 957 28.82 25.39 -3.45
C ALA A 957 28.56 26.38 -4.59
N GLU A 958 28.89 26.02 -5.84
CA GLU A 958 28.65 26.86 -7.03
C GLU A 958 27.16 27.15 -7.25
N LYS A 959 26.31 26.14 -7.06
CA LYS A 959 24.84 26.27 -7.19
C LYS A 959 24.23 27.05 -6.04
N ALA A 960 24.78 26.93 -4.84
CA ALA A 960 24.37 27.71 -3.67
C ALA A 960 24.68 29.20 -3.87
N GLN A 961 25.85 29.54 -4.43
CA GLN A 961 26.22 30.90 -4.76
C GLN A 961 25.29 31.49 -5.85
N ALA A 962 25.07 30.76 -6.95
CA ALA A 962 24.15 31.19 -8.00
C ALA A 962 22.71 31.37 -7.51
N TYR A 963 22.25 30.47 -6.62
CA TYR A 963 20.94 30.56 -5.98
C TYR A 963 20.81 31.83 -5.11
N LEU A 964 21.80 32.11 -4.25
CA LEU A 964 21.77 33.30 -3.39
C LEU A 964 21.88 34.60 -4.20
N ALA A 965 22.66 34.63 -5.28
CA ALA A 965 22.70 35.77 -6.20
C ALA A 965 21.33 36.02 -6.85
N ALA A 966 20.60 34.97 -7.25
CA ALA A 966 19.24 35.11 -7.77
C ALA A 966 18.23 35.58 -6.71
N VAL A 967 18.40 35.16 -5.46
CA VAL A 967 17.60 35.66 -4.33
C VAL A 967 17.83 37.16 -4.12
N GLU A 968 19.07 37.63 -4.16
CA GLU A 968 19.41 39.06 -4.08
C GLU A 968 18.76 39.84 -5.22
N LYS A 969 18.92 39.35 -6.46
CA LYS A 969 18.39 39.98 -7.66
C LYS A 969 16.87 40.15 -7.60
N MET A 970 16.14 39.11 -7.20
CA MET A 970 14.69 39.17 -7.01
C MET A 970 14.30 40.14 -5.89
N SER A 971 15.02 40.11 -4.76
CA SER A 971 14.73 40.97 -3.60
C SER A 971 14.96 42.45 -3.93
N ALA A 972 16.05 42.77 -4.63
CA ALA A 972 16.36 44.11 -5.10
C ALA A 972 15.39 44.61 -6.19
N GLY A 973 14.91 43.71 -7.06
CA GLY A 973 13.95 44.01 -8.12
C GLY A 973 12.49 44.11 -7.66
N THR A 974 12.19 43.80 -6.39
CA THR A 974 10.83 43.82 -5.84
C THR A 974 10.37 45.26 -5.59
N ARG A 975 9.34 45.71 -6.32
CA ARG A 975 8.73 47.03 -6.10
C ARG A 975 8.06 47.12 -4.72
N SER A 976 7.97 48.34 -4.17
CA SER A 976 7.44 48.58 -2.82
C SER A 976 6.07 47.96 -2.55
N ALA A 977 5.15 48.07 -3.51
CA ALA A 977 3.80 47.53 -3.41
C ALA A 977 3.74 45.99 -3.46
N ALA A 978 4.76 45.33 -4.00
CA ALA A 978 4.85 43.87 -4.10
C ALA A 978 5.67 43.22 -2.97
N LYS A 979 6.24 44.01 -2.04
CA LYS A 979 7.01 43.50 -0.89
C LYS A 979 6.31 42.37 -0.11
N PRO A 980 4.97 42.39 0.11
CA PRO A 980 4.30 41.28 0.81
C PRO A 980 4.40 39.93 0.09
N ALA A 981 4.64 39.91 -1.23
CA ALA A 981 4.80 38.68 -2.01
C ALA A 981 6.19 38.04 -1.84
N LEU A 982 7.19 38.79 -1.35
CA LEU A 982 8.57 38.35 -1.26
C LEU A 982 8.73 37.13 -0.35
N ALA A 983 8.09 37.13 0.81
CA ALA A 983 8.13 36.02 1.76
C ALA A 983 7.58 34.72 1.14
N GLU A 984 6.50 34.81 0.36
CA GLU A 984 5.85 33.67 -0.29
C GLU A 984 6.77 33.04 -1.36
N LEU A 985 7.39 33.87 -2.20
CA LEU A 985 8.27 33.44 -3.28
C LEU A 985 9.59 32.86 -2.74
N LEU A 986 10.20 33.49 -1.74
CA LEU A 986 11.42 32.99 -1.10
C LEU A 986 11.18 31.65 -0.36
N ARG A 987 9.99 31.46 0.23
CA ARG A 987 9.61 30.15 0.77
C ARG A 987 9.44 29.11 -0.33
N GLY A 988 8.77 29.48 -1.44
CA GLY A 988 8.61 28.62 -2.60
C GLY A 988 9.97 28.16 -3.16
N SER A 989 10.91 29.09 -3.34
CA SER A 989 12.26 28.78 -3.86
C SER A 989 13.09 27.90 -2.91
N GLY A 990 12.83 28.01 -1.60
CA GLY A 990 13.48 27.19 -0.57
C GLY A 990 12.91 25.76 -0.43
N SER A 991 11.81 25.43 -1.12
CA SER A 991 11.17 24.13 -1.02
C SER A 991 12.06 22.98 -1.52
N ARG A 992 11.99 21.82 -0.85
CA ARG A 992 12.71 20.61 -1.28
C ARG A 992 12.09 19.96 -2.51
N SER A 993 10.77 20.07 -2.67
CA SER A 993 10.02 19.50 -3.81
C SER A 993 10.30 20.23 -5.13
N LEU A 994 10.86 21.44 -5.07
CA LEU A 994 11.19 22.22 -6.25
C LEU A 994 12.47 21.69 -6.92
N LYS A 995 12.31 21.20 -8.15
CA LYS A 995 13.40 20.62 -8.94
C LYS A 995 14.46 21.65 -9.33
N ASP A 996 14.03 22.83 -9.80
CA ASP A 996 14.91 23.93 -10.21
C ASP A 996 14.56 25.24 -9.47
N PRO A 997 15.25 25.55 -8.36
CA PRO A 997 14.98 26.76 -7.59
C PRO A 997 15.51 28.03 -8.26
N LEU A 998 16.44 27.92 -9.21
CA LEU A 998 17.01 29.06 -9.91
C LEU A 998 16.05 29.56 -10.99
N ALA A 999 15.51 28.65 -11.80
CA ALA A 999 14.48 28.97 -12.80
C ALA A 999 13.25 29.62 -12.13
N PHE A 1000 12.79 29.05 -11.02
CA PHE A 1000 11.69 29.62 -10.24
C PHE A 1000 11.97 31.06 -9.77
N LEU A 1001 13.17 31.35 -9.26
CA LEU A 1001 13.52 32.70 -8.81
C LEU A 1001 13.55 33.72 -9.97
N GLN A 1002 13.97 33.31 -11.16
CA GLN A 1002 13.95 34.16 -12.35
C GLN A 1002 12.51 34.47 -12.80
N GLU A 1003 11.62 33.50 -12.71
CA GLU A 1003 10.19 33.68 -13.00
C GLU A 1003 9.50 34.53 -11.93
N ALA A 1004 9.88 34.34 -10.66
CA ALA A 1004 9.41 35.12 -9.53
C ALA A 1004 9.85 36.59 -9.60
N GLU A 1005 11.09 36.85 -10.05
CA GLU A 1005 11.62 38.19 -10.32
C GLU A 1005 10.74 38.95 -11.33
N TRP A 1006 10.32 38.29 -12.43
CA TRP A 1006 9.40 38.89 -13.39
C TRP A 1006 8.08 39.30 -12.73
N LEU A 1007 7.50 38.45 -11.89
CA LEU A 1007 6.22 38.72 -11.22
C LEU A 1007 6.30 39.95 -10.29
N VAL A 1008 7.35 40.06 -9.48
CA VAL A 1008 7.48 41.14 -8.47
C VAL A 1008 8.00 42.47 -9.04
N SER A 1009 8.70 42.42 -10.17
CA SER A 1009 9.23 43.61 -10.85
C SER A 1009 8.26 44.21 -11.88
N HIS A 1010 7.21 43.48 -12.28
CA HIS A 1010 6.28 43.94 -13.31
C HIS A 1010 5.54 45.22 -12.90
N PRO A 1011 5.68 46.35 -13.62
CA PRO A 1011 5.12 47.64 -13.19
C PRO A 1011 3.59 47.68 -13.23
N GLU A 1012 2.99 47.03 -14.24
CA GLU A 1012 1.56 47.09 -14.53
C GLU A 1012 0.70 45.98 -13.89
N LEU A 1013 1.31 45.01 -13.20
CA LEU A 1013 0.53 44.06 -12.40
C LEU A 1013 0.04 44.73 -11.13
N ASP A 1014 -1.14 44.38 -10.64
CA ASP A 1014 -1.61 44.91 -9.36
C ASP A 1014 -0.92 44.21 -8.19
N ALA A 1015 -0.74 44.93 -7.09
CA ALA A 1015 -0.13 44.38 -5.88
C ALA A 1015 -0.89 43.15 -5.37
N GLU A 1016 -2.22 43.20 -5.38
CA GLU A 1016 -3.08 42.07 -4.98
C GLU A 1016 -2.90 40.85 -5.88
N ALA A 1017 -2.80 41.06 -7.20
CA ALA A 1017 -2.57 39.98 -8.17
C ALA A 1017 -1.20 39.34 -7.93
N VAL A 1018 -0.17 40.15 -7.71
CA VAL A 1018 1.19 39.66 -7.42
C VAL A 1018 1.24 38.84 -6.13
N VAL A 1019 0.58 39.31 -5.06
CA VAL A 1019 0.53 38.59 -3.78
C VAL A 1019 -0.20 37.25 -3.91
N GLU A 1020 -1.35 37.21 -4.58
CA GLU A 1020 -2.12 35.98 -4.75
C GLU A 1020 -1.43 34.99 -5.69
N LEU A 1021 -0.83 35.46 -6.80
CA LEU A 1021 -0.03 34.61 -7.69
C LEU A 1021 1.21 34.07 -6.98
N ALA A 1022 1.90 34.85 -6.15
CA ALA A 1022 3.01 34.38 -5.34
C ALA A 1022 2.59 33.28 -4.34
N ARG A 1023 1.45 33.47 -3.66
CA ARG A 1023 0.87 32.49 -2.75
C ARG A 1023 0.51 31.19 -3.47
N LYS A 1024 -0.06 31.28 -4.67
CA LYS A 1024 -0.37 30.12 -5.53
C LYS A 1024 0.90 29.44 -6.04
N ALA A 1025 1.94 30.20 -6.40
CA ALA A 1025 3.20 29.66 -6.89
C ALA A 1025 3.93 28.87 -5.80
N ARG A 1026 3.92 29.36 -4.55
CA ARG A 1026 4.43 28.61 -3.39
C ARG A 1026 3.76 27.24 -3.22
N ARG A 1027 2.45 27.16 -3.51
CA ARG A 1027 1.65 25.92 -3.40
C ARG A 1027 1.70 25.06 -4.67
N ASP A 1028 2.53 25.42 -5.65
CA ASP A 1028 2.58 24.80 -6.99
C ASP A 1028 1.20 24.81 -7.71
N SER A 1029 0.31 25.73 -7.30
CA SER A 1029 -1.03 25.90 -7.87
C SER A 1029 -1.01 26.73 -9.15
N VAL A 1030 0.07 27.50 -9.37
CA VAL A 1030 0.36 28.20 -10.62
C VAL A 1030 1.85 28.06 -10.93
N ASP A 1031 2.13 27.95 -12.22
CA ASP A 1031 3.48 27.86 -12.78
C ASP A 1031 3.79 29.20 -13.42
N LEU A 1032 4.77 29.91 -12.87
CA LEU A 1032 5.06 31.29 -13.25
C LEU A 1032 5.69 31.35 -14.65
N GLY A 1033 6.52 30.38 -15.02
CA GLY A 1033 7.07 30.23 -16.36
C GLY A 1033 5.98 30.01 -17.41
N TRP A 1034 5.05 29.08 -17.15
CA TRP A 1034 3.89 28.87 -18.02
C TRP A 1034 3.01 30.13 -18.09
N LEU A 1035 2.70 30.77 -16.96
CA LEU A 1035 1.86 31.96 -16.91
C LEU A 1035 2.46 33.10 -17.75
N ARG A 1036 3.77 33.30 -17.66
CA ARG A 1036 4.53 34.28 -18.47
C ARG A 1036 4.49 33.96 -19.96
N SER A 1037 4.37 32.68 -20.33
CA SER A 1037 4.25 32.24 -21.74
C SER A 1037 2.85 32.41 -22.32
N THR A 1038 1.84 32.76 -21.51
CA THR A 1038 0.48 33.01 -22.00
C THR A 1038 0.36 34.37 -22.69
N GLY A 1039 -0.55 34.50 -23.64
CA GLY A 1039 -0.93 35.75 -24.29
C GLY A 1039 -1.99 36.54 -23.52
N LEU A 1040 -2.11 36.36 -22.20
CA LEU A 1040 -3.08 37.13 -21.38
C LEU A 1040 -2.69 38.61 -21.37
N SER A 1041 -3.65 39.48 -21.70
CA SER A 1041 -3.48 40.90 -21.46
C SER A 1041 -3.33 41.18 -19.97
N LEU A 1042 -2.71 42.31 -19.61
CA LEU A 1042 -2.51 42.67 -18.21
C LEU A 1042 -3.83 42.87 -17.47
N GLU A 1043 -4.87 43.38 -18.14
CA GLU A 1043 -6.23 43.45 -17.60
C GLU A 1043 -6.73 42.05 -17.18
N TYR A 1044 -6.57 41.05 -18.05
CA TYR A 1044 -7.05 39.69 -17.80
C TYR A 1044 -6.21 38.98 -16.74
N LEU A 1045 -4.89 39.15 -16.80
CA LEU A 1045 -3.97 38.59 -15.83
C LEU A 1045 -4.19 39.19 -14.44
N ASN A 1046 -4.45 40.50 -14.33
CA ASN A 1046 -4.80 41.13 -13.07
C ASN A 1046 -6.14 40.60 -12.55
N PHE A 1047 -7.17 40.53 -13.39
CA PHE A 1047 -8.48 40.03 -12.96
C PHE A 1047 -8.42 38.59 -12.45
N MET A 1048 -7.77 37.70 -13.21
CA MET A 1048 -7.63 36.28 -12.87
C MET A 1048 -6.64 36.05 -11.74
N GLY A 1049 -5.57 36.85 -11.68
CA GLY A 1049 -4.48 36.77 -10.73
C GLY A 1049 -4.89 37.17 -9.31
N ARG A 1050 -5.81 38.14 -9.16
CA ARG A 1050 -6.38 38.52 -7.85
C ARG A 1050 -7.29 37.45 -7.25
N SER A 1051 -7.81 36.51 -8.05
CA SER A 1051 -8.78 35.53 -7.58
C SER A 1051 -8.12 34.26 -7.04
N GLU A 1052 -8.40 33.96 -5.77
CA GLU A 1052 -7.95 32.71 -5.12
C GLU A 1052 -8.55 31.47 -5.82
N LYS A 1053 -9.72 31.60 -6.47
CA LYS A 1053 -10.45 30.48 -7.09
C LYS A 1053 -10.06 30.19 -8.54
N THR A 1054 -9.20 31.00 -9.16
CA THR A 1054 -8.76 30.73 -10.53
C THR A 1054 -8.04 29.38 -10.62
N ALA A 1055 -8.58 28.49 -11.46
CA ALA A 1055 -8.13 27.12 -11.64
C ALA A 1055 -6.92 27.01 -12.59
N TRP A 1056 -5.82 27.68 -12.27
CA TRP A 1056 -4.62 27.74 -13.12
C TRP A 1056 -4.10 26.37 -13.56
N ARG A 1057 -4.09 25.37 -12.68
CA ARG A 1057 -3.71 23.99 -13.01
C ARG A 1057 -4.60 23.37 -14.09
N LEU A 1058 -5.91 23.62 -14.07
CA LEU A 1058 -6.84 23.14 -15.09
C LEU A 1058 -6.50 23.75 -16.45
N PHE A 1059 -6.21 25.06 -16.50
CA PHE A 1059 -5.86 25.74 -17.74
C PHE A 1059 -4.50 25.31 -18.28
N ARG A 1060 -3.48 25.15 -17.41
CA ARG A 1060 -2.18 24.58 -17.79
C ARG A 1060 -2.34 23.16 -18.35
N ARG A 1061 -3.13 22.32 -17.68
CA ARG A 1061 -3.43 20.97 -18.14
C ARG A 1061 -4.17 20.96 -19.47
N ALA A 1062 -5.15 21.84 -19.65
CA ALA A 1062 -5.87 21.98 -20.91
C ALA A 1062 -4.95 22.45 -22.05
N ALA A 1063 -3.98 23.33 -21.77
CA ALA A 1063 -2.98 23.74 -22.75
C ALA A 1063 -2.04 22.58 -23.13
N ALA A 1064 -1.63 21.77 -22.15
CA ALA A 1064 -0.78 20.59 -22.38
C ALA A 1064 -1.52 19.41 -23.04
N GLU A 1065 -2.84 19.30 -22.85
CA GLU A 1065 -3.70 18.23 -23.38
C GLU A 1065 -4.75 18.78 -24.39
N PRO A 1066 -4.34 19.32 -25.55
CA PRO A 1066 -5.26 19.97 -26.49
C PRO A 1066 -6.30 19.01 -27.09
N ARG A 1067 -6.01 17.69 -27.11
CA ARG A 1067 -6.91 16.66 -27.65
C ARG A 1067 -7.86 16.06 -26.62
N ASN A 1068 -7.73 16.39 -25.33
CA ASN A 1068 -8.57 15.84 -24.28
C ASN A 1068 -9.89 16.63 -24.17
N LEU A 1069 -10.93 16.17 -24.88
CA LEU A 1069 -12.22 16.88 -24.95
C LEU A 1069 -12.84 17.12 -23.57
N LYS A 1070 -12.73 16.20 -22.62
CA LYS A 1070 -13.30 16.35 -21.26
C LYS A 1070 -12.63 17.51 -20.52
N VAL A 1071 -11.31 17.58 -20.54
CA VAL A 1071 -10.53 18.68 -19.92
C VAL A 1071 -10.80 20.00 -20.63
N GLN A 1072 -10.92 19.98 -21.96
CA GLN A 1072 -11.26 21.17 -22.75
C GLN A 1072 -12.65 21.73 -22.44
N LEU A 1073 -13.65 20.86 -22.29
CA LEU A 1073 -15.02 21.26 -21.93
C LEU A 1073 -15.06 21.85 -20.53
N GLN A 1074 -14.37 21.22 -19.56
CA GLN A 1074 -14.24 21.78 -18.20
C GLN A 1074 -13.56 23.14 -18.21
N ALA A 1075 -12.43 23.28 -18.91
CA ALA A 1075 -11.73 24.56 -19.03
C ALA A 1075 -12.62 25.63 -19.69
N ARG A 1076 -13.40 25.27 -20.71
CA ARG A 1076 -14.36 26.17 -21.36
C ARG A 1076 -15.44 26.65 -20.38
N GLU A 1077 -16.01 25.76 -19.57
CA GLU A 1077 -17.03 26.13 -18.58
C GLU A 1077 -16.47 27.07 -17.50
N HIS A 1078 -15.26 26.80 -16.99
CA HIS A 1078 -14.60 27.68 -16.01
C HIS A 1078 -14.25 29.05 -16.60
N LEU A 1079 -13.70 29.09 -17.82
CA LEU A 1079 -13.40 30.35 -18.50
C LEU A 1079 -14.65 31.16 -18.82
N ARG A 1080 -15.76 30.49 -19.13
CA ARG A 1080 -17.04 31.14 -19.32
C ARG A 1080 -17.53 31.80 -18.03
N GLY A 1081 -17.43 31.12 -16.89
CA GLY A 1081 -17.73 31.72 -15.58
C GLY A 1081 -16.92 32.99 -15.32
N ILE A 1082 -15.59 32.90 -15.50
CA ILE A 1082 -14.66 34.03 -15.37
C ILE A 1082 -15.05 35.17 -16.32
N ALA A 1083 -15.37 34.86 -17.58
CA ALA A 1083 -15.78 35.86 -18.57
C ALA A 1083 -17.04 36.64 -18.12
N VAL A 1084 -18.05 35.98 -17.54
CA VAL A 1084 -19.24 36.68 -17.05
C VAL A 1084 -18.92 37.55 -15.84
N GLU A 1085 -18.10 37.07 -14.91
CA GLU A 1085 -17.66 37.89 -13.76
C GLU A 1085 -16.90 39.14 -14.22
N MET A 1086 -16.00 39.00 -15.20
CA MET A 1086 -15.25 40.11 -15.80
C MET A 1086 -16.17 41.13 -16.47
N LEU A 1087 -17.12 40.66 -17.29
CA LEU A 1087 -18.09 41.54 -17.95
C LEU A 1087 -18.99 42.22 -16.93
N THR A 1088 -19.35 41.53 -15.84
CA THR A 1088 -20.15 42.11 -14.76
C THR A 1088 -19.40 43.23 -14.05
N GLU A 1089 -18.10 43.05 -13.77
CA GLU A 1089 -17.26 44.10 -13.18
C GLU A 1089 -17.08 45.28 -14.14
N ARG A 1090 -16.76 45.01 -15.42
CA ARG A 1090 -16.54 46.03 -16.44
C ARG A 1090 -17.79 46.85 -16.75
N ASN A 1091 -18.95 46.22 -16.75
CA ASN A 1091 -20.23 46.83 -17.10
C ASN A 1091 -21.09 47.15 -15.87
N ALA A 1092 -20.53 47.11 -14.66
CA ALA A 1092 -21.30 47.24 -13.41
C ALA A 1092 -22.21 48.48 -13.37
N GLN A 1093 -21.72 49.63 -13.86
CA GLN A 1093 -22.51 50.87 -13.89
C GLN A 1093 -23.73 50.79 -14.82
N ASN A 1094 -23.60 50.06 -15.94
CA ASN A 1094 -24.69 49.87 -16.91
C ASN A 1094 -25.68 48.81 -16.44
N LEU A 1095 -25.17 47.71 -15.87
CA LEU A 1095 -25.97 46.59 -15.38
C LEU A 1095 -26.75 46.93 -14.11
N PHE A 1096 -26.22 47.82 -13.28
CA PHE A 1096 -26.82 48.23 -12.01
C PHE A 1096 -26.92 49.76 -11.89
N PRO A 1097 -27.83 50.41 -12.64
CA PRO A 1097 -27.99 51.86 -12.59
C PRO A 1097 -28.25 52.37 -11.16
N GLY A 1098 -27.52 53.39 -10.73
CA GLY A 1098 -27.64 53.96 -9.38
C GLY A 1098 -26.77 53.28 -8.31
N PHE A 1099 -26.00 52.25 -8.68
CA PHE A 1099 -25.07 51.54 -7.80
C PHE A 1099 -23.63 51.64 -8.29
N ARG A 1100 -22.67 51.50 -7.37
CA ARG A 1100 -21.24 51.34 -7.68
C ARG A 1100 -20.69 50.05 -7.08
N LEU A 1101 -19.81 49.38 -7.80
CA LEU A 1101 -19.08 48.23 -7.28
C LEU A 1101 -18.10 48.68 -6.21
N THR A 1102 -18.13 48.02 -5.05
CA THR A 1102 -17.37 48.39 -3.85
C THR A 1102 -16.59 47.25 -3.23
N GLY A 1103 -16.79 46.01 -3.68
CA GLY A 1103 -16.04 44.85 -3.24
C GLY A 1103 -16.26 43.67 -4.17
N ARG A 1104 -15.28 42.77 -4.20
CA ARG A 1104 -15.26 41.53 -4.98
C ARG A 1104 -14.91 40.37 -4.06
N GLN A 1105 -15.47 39.19 -4.32
CA GLN A 1105 -15.28 37.96 -3.54
C GLN A 1105 -15.36 38.21 -2.04
N VAL A 1106 -16.47 38.83 -1.61
CA VAL A 1106 -16.62 39.32 -0.24
C VAL A 1106 -17.19 38.22 0.63
N GLU A 1107 -16.41 37.81 1.63
CA GLU A 1107 -16.85 36.88 2.66
C GLU A 1107 -18.00 37.50 3.49
N THR A 1108 -19.08 36.74 3.66
CA THR A 1108 -20.24 37.13 4.45
C THR A 1108 -20.03 36.73 5.91
N LYS A 1109 -20.88 37.26 6.81
CA LYS A 1109 -20.83 36.90 8.23
C LYS A 1109 -21.11 35.41 8.52
N ALA A 1110 -21.77 34.71 7.60
CA ALA A 1110 -22.02 33.27 7.72
C ALA A 1110 -21.00 32.41 6.94
N GLY A 1111 -19.95 33.04 6.36
CA GLY A 1111 -18.81 32.35 5.76
C GLY A 1111 -18.97 31.99 4.28
N HIS A 1112 -20.06 32.39 3.63
CA HIS A 1112 -20.22 32.26 2.19
C HIS A 1112 -19.50 33.41 1.46
N ILE A 1113 -19.00 33.18 0.25
CA ILE A 1113 -18.36 34.21 -0.57
C ILE A 1113 -19.36 34.64 -1.63
N ILE A 1114 -19.62 35.94 -1.72
CA ILE A 1114 -20.42 36.55 -2.80
C ILE A 1114 -19.46 37.16 -3.82
N ASP A 1115 -19.75 36.96 -5.11
CA ASP A 1115 -18.88 37.41 -6.19
C ASP A 1115 -18.61 38.92 -6.14
N ASN A 1116 -19.64 39.74 -5.90
CA ASN A 1116 -19.54 41.19 -5.94
C ASN A 1116 -20.45 41.89 -4.90
N VAL A 1117 -20.04 43.08 -4.44
CA VAL A 1117 -20.84 43.93 -3.55
C VAL A 1117 -20.99 45.32 -4.15
N LEU A 1118 -22.25 45.71 -4.35
CA LEU A 1118 -22.66 47.03 -4.82
C LEU A 1118 -23.05 47.92 -3.64
N THR A 1119 -22.76 49.22 -3.73
CA THR A 1119 -23.26 50.24 -2.80
C THR A 1119 -24.07 51.27 -3.58
N ALA A 1120 -25.24 51.65 -3.05
CA ALA A 1120 -26.08 52.68 -3.67
C ALA A 1120 -25.38 54.04 -3.69
N MET A 1121 -25.47 54.77 -4.81
CA MET A 1121 -24.81 56.07 -4.96
C MET A 1121 -25.56 57.22 -4.23
N GLY A 1122 -26.84 57.03 -3.90
CA GLY A 1122 -27.72 58.04 -3.28
C GLY A 1122 -27.55 58.26 -1.76
N GLY A 1123 -26.41 57.92 -1.15
CA GLY A 1123 -26.10 58.23 0.25
C GLY A 1123 -26.61 57.24 1.32
N SER A 1124 -27.39 56.22 0.96
CA SER A 1124 -27.73 55.13 1.88
C SER A 1124 -26.55 54.17 2.07
N ARG A 1125 -26.22 53.76 3.31
CA ARG A 1125 -25.22 52.70 3.60
C ARG A 1125 -25.66 51.28 3.16
N LEU A 1126 -26.73 51.15 2.38
CA LEU A 1126 -27.26 49.89 1.89
C LEU A 1126 -26.32 49.30 0.83
N GLN A 1127 -25.83 48.10 1.13
CA GLN A 1127 -25.03 47.29 0.22
C GLN A 1127 -25.91 46.22 -0.43
N HIS A 1128 -25.59 45.76 -1.62
CA HIS A 1128 -26.31 44.67 -2.28
C HIS A 1128 -25.30 43.63 -2.75
N GLY A 1129 -25.53 42.37 -2.42
CA GLY A 1129 -24.73 41.28 -2.95
C GLY A 1129 -25.14 40.95 -4.38
N VAL A 1130 -24.15 40.64 -5.22
CA VAL A 1130 -24.33 40.21 -6.61
C VAL A 1130 -23.66 38.86 -6.76
N GLU A 1131 -24.43 37.86 -7.17
CA GLU A 1131 -23.95 36.54 -7.54
C GLU A 1131 -23.99 36.39 -9.06
N VAL A 1132 -22.95 35.81 -9.65
CA VAL A 1132 -22.80 35.70 -11.10
C VAL A 1132 -22.73 34.24 -11.51
N LYS A 1133 -23.60 33.82 -12.43
CA LYS A 1133 -23.61 32.44 -12.94
C LYS A 1133 -23.52 32.42 -14.46
N GLY A 1134 -22.31 32.17 -14.96
CA GLY A 1134 -22.01 32.01 -16.38
C GLY A 1134 -22.50 30.70 -17.01
N TRP A 1135 -23.56 30.07 -16.51
CA TRP A 1135 -24.10 28.85 -17.10
C TRP A 1135 -24.87 29.17 -18.39
N ASN A 1136 -24.81 28.27 -19.38
CA ASN A 1136 -25.63 28.38 -20.58
C ASN A 1136 -27.04 27.80 -20.33
N ASP A 1137 -27.95 28.01 -21.28
CA ASP A 1137 -29.35 27.56 -21.17
C ASP A 1137 -29.46 26.05 -20.87
N ASN A 1138 -28.69 25.20 -21.56
CA ASN A 1138 -28.71 23.75 -21.33
C ASN A 1138 -28.27 23.36 -19.91
N ARG A 1139 -27.29 24.07 -19.32
CA ARG A 1139 -26.84 23.80 -17.94
C ARG A 1139 -27.86 24.29 -16.91
N TRP A 1140 -28.42 25.48 -17.11
CA TRP A 1140 -29.52 25.98 -16.28
C TRP A 1140 -30.73 25.05 -16.29
N ARG A 1141 -31.16 24.62 -17.48
CA ARG A 1141 -32.28 23.69 -17.65
C ARG A 1141 -32.03 22.39 -16.89
N ARG A 1142 -30.88 21.74 -17.10
CA ARG A 1142 -30.53 20.50 -16.39
C ARG A 1142 -30.49 20.68 -14.88
N ALA A 1143 -29.93 21.78 -14.39
CA ALA A 1143 -29.84 22.02 -12.95
C ALA A 1143 -31.23 22.21 -12.33
N LEU A 1144 -32.07 23.05 -12.95
CA LEU A 1144 -33.44 23.31 -12.47
C LEU A 1144 -34.33 22.06 -12.58
N ASP A 1145 -34.21 21.29 -13.65
CA ASP A 1145 -34.91 20.01 -13.80
C ASP A 1145 -34.48 19.01 -12.74
N SER A 1146 -33.17 18.94 -12.43
CA SER A 1146 -32.65 18.09 -11.36
C SER A 1146 -33.19 18.51 -9.99
N TRP A 1147 -33.30 19.83 -9.75
CA TRP A 1147 -33.90 20.36 -8.52
C TRP A 1147 -35.38 19.97 -8.39
N LEU A 1148 -36.17 20.16 -9.45
CA LEU A 1148 -37.58 19.78 -9.47
C LEU A 1148 -37.77 18.26 -9.30
N ASN A 1149 -36.92 17.46 -9.94
CA ASN A 1149 -36.93 16.01 -9.75
C ASN A 1149 -36.63 15.63 -8.29
N ARG A 1150 -35.67 16.28 -7.63
CA ARG A 1150 -35.40 16.08 -6.20
C ARG A 1150 -36.61 16.40 -5.34
N ASP A 1151 -37.21 17.57 -5.56
CA ASP A 1151 -38.34 18.04 -4.76
C ASP A 1151 -39.58 17.15 -4.97
N ALA A 1152 -39.69 16.52 -6.15
CA ALA A 1152 -40.68 15.49 -6.46
C ALA A 1152 -40.32 14.09 -5.90
N GLY A 1153 -39.25 13.95 -5.12
CA GLY A 1153 -38.80 12.68 -4.53
C GLY A 1153 -38.22 11.67 -5.52
N ARG A 1154 -37.81 12.11 -6.72
CA ARG A 1154 -37.20 11.23 -7.73
C ARG A 1154 -35.72 11.02 -7.42
N THR A 1155 -35.24 9.80 -7.65
CA THR A 1155 -33.82 9.44 -7.54
C THR A 1155 -33.00 10.22 -8.56
N LEU A 1156 -31.90 10.83 -8.13
CA LEU A 1156 -30.98 11.58 -8.98
C LEU A 1156 -29.70 10.79 -9.24
N ASP A 1157 -29.12 10.95 -10.42
CA ASP A 1157 -27.75 10.49 -10.66
C ASP A 1157 -26.70 11.44 -10.04
N GLU A 1158 -25.44 11.02 -9.98
CA GLU A 1158 -24.35 11.81 -9.38
C GLU A 1158 -24.15 13.20 -10.03
N GLN A 1159 -24.38 13.32 -11.35
CA GLN A 1159 -24.24 14.60 -12.05
C GLN A 1159 -25.40 15.53 -11.71
N GLN A 1160 -26.62 15.00 -11.63
CA GLN A 1160 -27.82 15.71 -11.21
C GLN A 1160 -27.71 16.13 -9.74
N GLU A 1161 -27.23 15.26 -8.85
CA GLU A 1161 -26.94 15.60 -7.46
C GLU A 1161 -25.91 16.73 -7.34
N ALA A 1162 -24.85 16.70 -8.16
CA ALA A 1162 -23.85 17.77 -8.17
C ALA A 1162 -24.44 19.11 -8.62
N LEU A 1163 -25.32 19.12 -9.62
CA LEU A 1163 -26.02 20.33 -10.07
C LEU A 1163 -27.00 20.85 -9.00
N VAL A 1164 -27.70 19.96 -8.32
CA VAL A 1164 -28.56 20.31 -7.19
C VAL A 1164 -27.76 20.91 -6.04
N LYS A 1165 -26.60 20.34 -5.69
CA LYS A 1165 -25.70 20.92 -4.68
C LYS A 1165 -25.23 22.31 -5.08
N GLN A 1166 -24.96 22.55 -6.37
CA GLN A 1166 -24.60 23.88 -6.88
C GLN A 1166 -25.77 24.87 -6.77
N LEU A 1167 -27.01 24.45 -7.04
CA LEU A 1167 -28.20 25.29 -6.84
C LEU A 1167 -28.49 25.55 -5.36
N GLN A 1168 -28.30 24.57 -4.50
CA GLN A 1168 -28.41 24.77 -3.04
C GLN A 1168 -27.39 25.80 -2.57
N HIS A 1169 -26.14 25.68 -3.00
CA HIS A 1169 -25.10 26.64 -2.66
C HIS A 1169 -25.43 28.06 -3.15
N LEU A 1170 -25.98 28.18 -4.37
CA LEU A 1170 -26.48 29.46 -4.89
C LEU A 1170 -27.58 30.04 -4.00
N ILE A 1171 -28.54 29.24 -3.53
CA ILE A 1171 -29.58 29.70 -2.60
C ILE A 1171 -28.94 30.23 -1.32
N ASP A 1172 -28.00 29.49 -0.75
CA ASP A 1172 -27.33 29.88 0.49
C ASP A 1172 -26.56 31.21 0.30
N GLN A 1173 -25.84 31.36 -0.81
CA GLN A 1173 -25.14 32.60 -1.17
C GLN A 1173 -26.12 33.78 -1.33
N LEU A 1174 -27.27 33.58 -2.00
CA LEU A 1174 -28.28 34.63 -2.19
C LEU A 1174 -28.97 35.00 -0.86
N ALA A 1175 -29.27 34.02 -0.01
CA ALA A 1175 -29.83 34.26 1.32
C ALA A 1175 -28.86 35.08 2.18
N ASP A 1176 -27.58 34.75 2.13
CA ASP A 1176 -26.51 35.48 2.80
C ASP A 1176 -26.30 36.90 2.26
N ALA A 1177 -26.42 37.05 0.95
CA ALA A 1177 -26.36 38.33 0.27
C ALA A 1177 -27.52 39.27 0.68
N ALA A 1178 -28.64 38.71 1.14
CA ALA A 1178 -29.81 39.44 1.61
C ALA A 1178 -29.72 39.88 3.09
N ASN A 1179 -28.69 39.45 3.84
CA ASN A 1179 -28.58 39.72 5.28
C ASN A 1179 -28.04 41.14 5.59
N ALA A 1180 -28.66 41.83 6.56
CA ALA A 1180 -28.33 43.20 6.96
C ALA A 1180 -26.82 43.39 7.32
N PRO A 1181 -26.15 44.47 6.86
CA PRO A 1181 -26.69 45.71 6.29
C PRO A 1181 -27.03 45.65 4.78
N ARG A 1182 -27.10 44.45 4.19
CA ARG A 1182 -27.34 44.26 2.76
C ARG A 1182 -28.84 44.21 2.41
N GLY A 1183 -29.21 44.76 1.27
CA GLY A 1183 -30.56 44.75 0.69
C GLY A 1183 -30.80 43.53 -0.21
N LYS A 1184 -31.87 43.56 -1.02
CA LYS A 1184 -32.21 42.48 -1.95
C LYS A 1184 -31.03 42.14 -2.89
N PRO A 1185 -30.65 40.86 -3.05
CA PRO A 1185 -29.51 40.47 -3.86
C PRO A 1185 -29.82 40.46 -5.37
N PHE A 1186 -28.77 40.50 -6.18
CA PHE A 1186 -28.86 40.34 -7.63
C PHE A 1186 -28.26 39.00 -8.07
N LEU A 1187 -28.86 38.38 -9.08
CA LEU A 1187 -28.32 37.23 -9.79
C LEU A 1187 -28.10 37.58 -11.26
N VAL A 1188 -26.85 37.51 -11.72
CA VAL A 1188 -26.50 37.74 -13.13
C VAL A 1188 -26.50 36.43 -13.90
N VAL A 1189 -27.28 36.38 -15.00
CA VAL A 1189 -27.42 35.23 -15.90
C VAL A 1189 -27.31 35.66 -17.37
N THR A 1190 -27.25 34.71 -18.29
CA THR A 1190 -27.28 35.00 -19.75
C THR A 1190 -28.68 35.44 -20.21
N ASP A 1191 -28.75 36.32 -21.21
CA ASP A 1191 -29.99 36.74 -21.89
C ASP A 1191 -30.57 35.67 -22.84
N LYS A 1192 -29.81 34.61 -23.14
CA LYS A 1192 -30.24 33.51 -24.04
C LYS A 1192 -30.84 32.32 -23.31
N LEU A 1193 -31.43 32.53 -22.13
CA LEU A 1193 -32.28 31.50 -21.52
C LEU A 1193 -33.55 31.32 -22.34
N SER A 1194 -33.88 30.08 -22.66
CA SER A 1194 -35.15 29.72 -23.28
C SER A 1194 -36.31 30.12 -22.36
N GLY A 1195 -37.46 30.50 -22.95
CA GLY A 1195 -38.67 30.88 -22.19
C GLY A 1195 -39.00 29.91 -21.04
N PRO A 1196 -39.06 28.59 -21.31
CA PRO A 1196 -39.32 27.59 -20.26
C PRO A 1196 -38.27 27.57 -19.15
N THR A 1197 -36.99 27.79 -19.47
CA THR A 1197 -35.91 27.79 -18.48
C THR A 1197 -35.95 29.06 -17.63
N LYS A 1198 -36.30 30.20 -18.23
CA LYS A 1198 -36.48 31.49 -17.53
C LYS A 1198 -37.67 31.45 -16.57
N GLU A 1199 -38.76 30.80 -16.95
CA GLU A 1199 -39.92 30.55 -16.08
C GLU A 1199 -39.53 29.67 -14.89
N LYS A 1200 -38.88 28.53 -15.13
CA LYS A 1200 -38.39 27.65 -14.05
C LYS A 1200 -37.42 28.36 -13.11
N LEU A 1201 -36.51 29.18 -13.63
CA LEU A 1201 -35.59 29.98 -12.81
C LEU A 1201 -36.35 30.98 -11.94
N SER A 1202 -37.36 31.65 -12.49
CA SER A 1202 -38.19 32.61 -11.77
C SER A 1202 -38.98 31.94 -10.64
N ASP A 1203 -39.56 30.77 -10.91
CA ASP A 1203 -40.28 29.97 -9.92
C ASP A 1203 -39.35 29.44 -8.82
N PHE A 1204 -38.17 28.95 -9.20
CA PHE A 1204 -37.12 28.52 -8.28
C PHE A 1204 -36.70 29.64 -7.33
N LEU A 1205 -36.42 30.84 -7.84
CA LEU A 1205 -36.02 32.00 -7.02
C LEU A 1205 -37.17 32.53 -6.16
N ARG A 1206 -38.41 32.56 -6.66
CA ARG A 1206 -39.59 32.97 -5.88
C ARG A 1206 -39.83 32.04 -4.68
N THR A 1207 -39.52 30.77 -4.83
CA THR A 1207 -39.70 29.76 -3.78
C THR A 1207 -38.56 29.80 -2.78
N ASN A 1208 -37.32 29.84 -3.25
CA ASN A 1208 -36.14 29.58 -2.41
C ASN A 1208 -35.31 30.84 -2.05
N ALA A 1209 -35.36 31.91 -2.83
CA ALA A 1209 -34.54 33.12 -2.65
C ALA A 1209 -35.35 34.41 -2.94
N ARG A 1210 -36.42 34.61 -2.15
CA ARG A 1210 -37.41 35.67 -2.36
C ARG A 1210 -36.79 37.07 -2.45
N GLY A 1211 -37.15 37.79 -3.50
CA GLY A 1211 -36.73 39.18 -3.71
C GLY A 1211 -35.41 39.34 -4.47
N THR A 1212 -34.74 38.25 -4.85
CA THR A 1212 -33.59 38.28 -5.77
C THR A 1212 -33.99 38.87 -7.12
N GLN A 1213 -33.24 39.85 -7.62
CA GLN A 1213 -33.44 40.43 -8.95
C GLN A 1213 -32.52 39.77 -9.97
N VAL A 1214 -33.08 39.30 -11.08
CA VAL A 1214 -32.30 38.69 -12.17
C VAL A 1214 -31.85 39.80 -13.13
N ILE A 1215 -30.55 39.85 -13.40
CA ILE A 1215 -29.94 40.75 -14.39
C ILE A 1215 -29.41 39.89 -15.53
N GLU A 1216 -29.73 40.27 -16.75
CA GLU A 1216 -29.36 39.53 -17.96
C GLU A 1216 -28.14 40.15 -18.63
N MET A 1217 -27.19 39.30 -19.01
CA MET A 1217 -25.95 39.66 -19.71
C MET A 1217 -25.98 39.07 -21.12
N GLU A 1218 -25.56 39.86 -22.10
CA GLU A 1218 -25.54 39.44 -23.51
C GLU A 1218 -24.61 38.24 -23.76
N GLU A 1219 -25.18 37.14 -24.22
CA GLU A 1219 -24.49 35.87 -24.51
C GLU A 1219 -23.32 36.05 -25.49
N ALA A 1220 -23.47 36.92 -26.49
CA ALA A 1220 -22.44 37.18 -27.50
C ALA A 1220 -21.16 37.76 -26.85
N GLN A 1221 -21.30 38.63 -25.86
CA GLN A 1221 -20.16 39.20 -25.14
C GLN A 1221 -19.47 38.15 -24.27
N ILE A 1222 -20.26 37.27 -23.62
CA ILE A 1222 -19.74 36.16 -22.81
C ILE A 1222 -18.91 35.21 -23.66
N LEU A 1223 -19.46 34.78 -24.82
CA LEU A 1223 -18.78 33.89 -25.74
C LEU A 1223 -17.54 34.54 -26.35
N GLY A 1224 -17.65 35.81 -26.76
CA GLY A 1224 -16.52 36.58 -27.28
C GLY A 1224 -15.37 36.64 -26.27
N THR A 1225 -15.64 37.05 -25.03
CA THR A 1225 -14.63 37.12 -23.96
C THR A 1225 -14.06 35.74 -23.63
N THR A 1226 -14.89 34.70 -23.59
CA THR A 1226 -14.44 33.30 -23.38
C THR A 1226 -13.47 32.87 -24.49
N LYS A 1227 -13.75 33.20 -25.75
CA LYS A 1227 -12.88 32.89 -26.89
C LYS A 1227 -11.52 33.58 -26.75
N HIS A 1228 -11.51 34.87 -26.42
CA HIS A 1228 -10.26 35.62 -26.21
C HIS A 1228 -9.41 35.03 -25.08
N LEU A 1229 -10.04 34.68 -23.94
CA LEU A 1229 -9.33 34.02 -22.84
C LEU A 1229 -8.76 32.65 -23.24
N ARG A 1230 -9.49 31.86 -24.04
CA ARG A 1230 -9.01 30.58 -24.55
C ARG A 1230 -7.78 30.76 -25.44
N ALA A 1231 -7.84 31.68 -26.39
CA ALA A 1231 -6.72 31.98 -27.29
C ALA A 1231 -5.49 32.47 -26.50
N ALA A 1232 -5.69 33.39 -25.55
CA ALA A 1232 -4.64 33.90 -24.68
C ALA A 1232 -3.97 32.81 -23.82
N LEU A 1233 -4.72 31.79 -23.41
CA LEU A 1233 -4.21 30.65 -22.64
C LEU A 1233 -3.65 29.52 -23.52
N ASN A 1234 -3.48 29.76 -24.83
CA ASN A 1234 -3.03 28.77 -25.81
C ASN A 1234 -3.93 27.51 -25.86
N LEU A 1235 -5.24 27.67 -25.67
CA LEU A 1235 -6.23 26.58 -25.76
C LEU A 1235 -6.83 26.52 -27.17
N PRO A 1236 -7.19 25.32 -27.68
CA PRO A 1236 -7.82 25.18 -29.00
C PRO A 1236 -9.09 26.03 -29.13
N GLU A 1237 -9.18 26.85 -30.18
CA GLU A 1237 -10.37 27.66 -30.44
C GLU A 1237 -11.59 26.80 -30.80
N ASN A 1238 -11.37 25.80 -31.66
CA ASN A 1238 -12.41 24.90 -32.15
C ASN A 1238 -12.31 23.56 -31.44
N LEU A 1239 -13.34 23.20 -30.68
CA LEU A 1239 -13.50 21.85 -30.14
C LEU A 1239 -14.28 21.04 -31.18
N SER A 1240 -13.65 20.04 -31.80
CA SER A 1240 -14.35 19.13 -32.70
C SER A 1240 -15.41 18.35 -31.90
N GLY A 1241 -16.69 18.59 -32.19
CA GLY A 1241 -17.80 17.80 -31.65
C GLY A 1241 -18.86 18.53 -30.80
N GLY A 1242 -19.03 19.85 -30.91
CA GLY A 1242 -20.19 20.51 -30.33
C GLY A 1242 -20.50 21.84 -31.01
N ALA A 1243 -21.76 22.02 -31.42
CA ALA A 1243 -22.31 23.28 -31.91
C ALA A 1243 -22.02 24.45 -30.93
N PRO A 1244 -21.93 25.70 -31.45
CA PRO A 1244 -21.52 26.90 -30.71
C PRO A 1244 -22.17 27.09 -29.34
#